data_AF-A0A5B8S2N1-F1
#
_entry.id   AF-A0A5B8S2N1-F1
#
_cell.length_a   1.000
_cell.length_b   1.000
_cell.length_c   1.000
_cell.angle_alpha   90.00
_cell.angle_beta   90.00
_cell.angle_gamma   90.00
#
_symmetry.space_group_name_H-M   'P 1'
#
loop_
_entity.id
_entity.type
_entity.pdbx_description
1 polymer ?
#
loop_
_entity_poly.entity_id
_entity_poly.type
_entity_poly.pdbx_seq_one_letter_code
_entity_poly.pdbx_strand_id
1 'polypeptide(L)'
;MSISAPLPPPIALSIGVTGHRIGNAAFSANRARIERVLADVMDRIDAAAAAAAAPIRLHSLLTDGVDQIAARHALDHGWELVAPLPFGRDLNVAINALPETVADGQALAAGRAASDPVTEARAAAIRELAASARLFELAERDALLNRLFIDKLAAPTDLHAAQAFAARCSARVALAGRVLIEQSDLVIGVWDGISRAFLGGTGHTISEALEHGTPVIWIDANAPEDWQILRAPEALAASGQVDVDQREAALVELVGAALKPPGEDRTPGLANERWRPHSNRIATSYRRIEALFAGEGHRFRSLRQVYETPEAIAAGSGASLLALARDLPGADPAMPAAIEQQVLRRFAWTDGVSAWLSDAYRGGMIANFIFSAFAVVVGILYDPLGLADRKWLFASTELLLLSTILLITFVGSRLRWHGRWFETRRVAEYLRHAPILLLLGVARAPGRWPQGADVAWPEYHARRALRAVGLPRVALSPAYLRQALSDLLDRHVVSQRDYHWGKARRLTAVHHNLDTFSTRLFQLAVASVTVYLVVKAGSVLGLVPHGWPQALSKPGTFLGVALPTFGAAIAGIRYFGDFERFAAISEVTAAKLDGLHSRITLLLAAPDDRIDYARVSELAHAVDDVVVSEIENWQAVFGGKHIAVPV
;
A
#
# COMPACT_ATOMS: atom_id res chain seq x y z
N MET A 1 26.64 6.25 14.85
CA MET A 1 26.39 6.99 13.59
C MET A 1 24.89 7.21 13.46
N SER A 2 24.45 8.43 13.14
CA SER A 2 23.04 8.72 12.84
C SER A 2 22.82 8.40 11.37
N ILE A 3 21.92 7.47 11.06
CA ILE A 3 21.51 7.21 9.66
C ILE A 3 20.56 8.33 9.26
N SER A 4 20.90 9.09 8.22
CA SER A 4 20.09 10.19 7.72
C SER A 4 18.77 9.68 7.14
N ALA A 5 17.75 10.53 7.14
CA ALA A 5 16.51 10.23 6.42
C ALA A 5 16.80 9.99 4.92
N PRO A 6 16.09 9.05 4.28
CA PRO A 6 16.17 8.92 2.83
C PRO A 6 15.70 10.23 2.19
N LEU A 7 16.36 10.62 1.10
CA LEU A 7 15.87 11.72 0.28
C LEU A 7 14.44 11.44 -0.18
N PRO A 8 13.61 12.48 -0.35
CA PRO A 8 12.32 12.33 -1.01
C PRO A 8 12.46 11.50 -2.29
N PRO A 9 11.50 10.63 -2.62
CA PRO A 9 11.50 9.93 -3.90
C PRO A 9 11.64 10.95 -5.05
N PRO A 10 12.23 10.56 -6.20
CA PRO A 10 12.30 11.41 -7.39
C PRO A 10 10.91 11.93 -7.81
N ILE A 11 10.82 13.17 -8.28
CA ILE A 11 9.58 13.73 -8.84
C ILE A 11 9.47 13.23 -10.28
N ALA A 12 8.29 12.77 -10.69
CA ALA A 12 8.00 12.40 -12.07
C ALA A 12 6.48 12.47 -12.30
N LEU A 13 6.06 12.91 -13.48
CA LEU A 13 4.68 12.85 -13.94
C LEU A 13 4.52 11.65 -14.87
N SER A 14 3.54 10.79 -14.63
CA SER A 14 3.25 9.65 -15.52
C SER A 14 1.91 9.89 -16.22
N ILE A 15 1.88 9.87 -17.55
CA ILE A 15 0.70 10.18 -18.37
C ILE A 15 0.37 8.96 -19.20
N GLY A 16 -0.90 8.56 -19.20
CA GLY A 16 -1.40 7.55 -20.14
C GLY A 16 -1.98 8.22 -21.37
N VAL A 17 -1.88 7.58 -22.53
CA VAL A 17 -2.61 8.02 -23.74
C VAL A 17 -3.38 6.86 -24.36
N THR A 18 -4.57 7.17 -24.84
CA THR A 18 -5.38 6.25 -25.65
C THR A 18 -6.20 7.06 -26.65
N GLY A 19 -6.42 6.53 -27.86
CA GLY A 19 -7.24 7.25 -28.82
C GLY A 19 -7.68 6.44 -30.02
N HIS A 20 -8.41 7.10 -30.90
CA HIS A 20 -8.84 6.50 -32.16
C HIS A 20 -7.67 6.15 -33.07
N ARG A 21 -7.86 5.03 -33.79
CA ARG A 21 -6.96 4.57 -34.85
C ARG A 21 -7.18 5.35 -36.15
N ILE A 22 -6.24 5.25 -37.09
CA ILE A 22 -6.30 5.98 -38.37
C ILE A 22 -7.58 5.64 -39.14
N GLY A 23 -8.09 4.40 -39.02
CA GLY A 23 -9.31 3.96 -39.70
C GLY A 23 -10.63 4.52 -39.13
N ASN A 24 -10.64 5.23 -38.00
CA ASN A 24 -11.86 5.83 -37.48
C ASN A 24 -12.28 7.07 -38.31
N ALA A 25 -13.57 7.19 -38.59
CA ALA A 25 -14.11 8.25 -39.46
C ALA A 25 -14.00 9.64 -38.84
N ALA A 26 -14.32 9.80 -37.55
CA ALA A 26 -14.21 11.08 -36.85
C ALA A 26 -12.75 11.55 -36.75
N PHE A 27 -11.85 10.62 -36.42
CA PHE A 27 -10.41 10.89 -36.42
C PHE A 27 -9.91 11.30 -37.80
N SER A 28 -10.23 10.54 -38.85
CA SER A 28 -9.82 10.84 -40.22
C SER A 28 -10.32 12.20 -40.70
N ALA A 29 -11.58 12.52 -40.43
CA ALA A 29 -12.18 13.79 -40.83
C ALA A 29 -11.57 15.00 -40.12
N ASN A 30 -11.09 14.83 -38.88
CA ASN A 30 -10.60 15.92 -38.03
C ASN A 30 -9.10 15.82 -37.68
N ARG A 31 -8.34 14.98 -38.38
CA ARG A 31 -6.97 14.60 -38.02
C ARG A 31 -6.07 15.79 -37.68
N ALA A 32 -5.99 16.79 -38.55
CA ALA A 32 -5.13 17.95 -38.35
C ALA A 32 -5.56 18.82 -37.15
N ARG A 33 -6.86 18.86 -36.83
CA ARG A 33 -7.38 19.55 -35.65
C ARG A 33 -7.02 18.78 -34.38
N ILE A 34 -7.23 17.46 -34.39
CA ILE A 34 -6.89 16.56 -33.29
C ILE A 34 -5.38 16.61 -32.99
N GLU A 35 -4.52 16.49 -34.00
CA GLU A 35 -3.06 16.57 -33.85
C GLU A 35 -2.64 17.89 -33.20
N ARG A 36 -3.22 19.01 -33.62
CA ARG A 36 -2.92 20.33 -33.06
C ARG A 36 -3.36 20.45 -31.60
N VAL A 37 -4.59 20.03 -31.27
CA VAL A 37 -5.10 20.11 -29.91
C VAL A 37 -4.36 19.16 -28.97
N LEU A 38 -4.05 17.95 -29.44
CA LEU A 38 -3.28 16.99 -28.66
C LEU A 38 -1.88 17.54 -28.33
N ALA A 39 -1.20 18.15 -29.31
CA ALA A 39 0.08 18.81 -29.08
C ALA A 39 -0.06 19.97 -28.07
N ASP A 40 -1.04 20.86 -28.24
CA ASP A 40 -1.26 21.98 -27.31
C ASP A 40 -1.51 21.51 -25.86
N VAL A 41 -2.32 20.45 -25.68
CA VAL A 41 -2.54 19.83 -24.36
C VAL A 41 -1.24 19.26 -23.80
N MET A 42 -0.44 18.57 -24.61
CA MET A 42 0.83 17.98 -24.17
C MET A 42 1.88 19.05 -23.82
N ASP A 43 2.00 20.11 -24.62
CA ASP A 43 2.89 21.25 -24.37
C ASP A 43 2.55 21.98 -23.07
N ARG A 44 1.25 22.12 -22.77
CA ARG A 44 0.80 22.71 -21.49
C ARG A 44 1.15 21.84 -20.30
N ILE A 45 1.05 20.52 -20.46
CA ILE A 45 1.48 19.58 -19.42
C ILE A 45 3.00 19.67 -19.24
N ASP A 46 3.77 19.76 -20.34
CA ASP A 46 5.21 19.96 -20.30
C ASP A 46 5.59 21.22 -19.51
N ALA A 47 4.99 22.36 -19.85
CA ALA A 47 5.22 23.63 -19.17
C ALA A 47 4.89 23.56 -17.67
N ALA A 48 3.79 22.91 -17.31
CA ALA A 48 3.39 22.74 -15.91
C ALA A 48 4.35 21.82 -15.14
N ALA A 49 4.85 20.74 -15.76
CA ALA A 49 5.83 19.84 -15.15
C ALA A 49 7.23 20.45 -15.05
N ALA A 50 7.65 21.23 -16.06
CA ALA A 50 8.92 21.93 -16.10
C ALA A 50 9.04 22.95 -14.95
N ALA A 51 7.95 23.61 -14.58
CA ALA A 51 7.91 24.51 -13.42
C ALA A 51 8.24 23.79 -12.08
N ALA A 52 8.06 22.47 -12.02
CA ALA A 52 8.42 21.63 -10.88
C ALA A 52 9.71 20.81 -11.09
N ALA A 53 10.44 21.03 -12.20
CA ALA A 53 11.57 20.21 -12.65
C ALA A 53 11.27 18.70 -12.65
N ALA A 54 10.05 18.34 -13.04
CA ALA A 54 9.56 16.97 -13.04
C ALA A 54 9.70 16.34 -14.44
N PRO A 55 10.51 15.28 -14.63
CA PRO A 55 10.48 14.51 -15.88
C PRO A 55 9.10 13.90 -16.11
N ILE A 56 8.73 13.79 -17.39
CA ILE A 56 7.47 13.19 -17.83
C ILE A 56 7.74 11.80 -18.43
N ARG A 57 6.86 10.86 -18.09
CA ARG A 57 6.79 9.51 -18.66
C ARG A 57 5.45 9.35 -19.37
N LEU A 58 5.47 8.99 -20.65
CA LEU A 58 4.28 8.64 -21.42
C LEU A 58 4.10 7.12 -21.48
N HIS A 59 2.91 6.65 -21.10
CA HIS A 59 2.45 5.28 -21.28
C HIS A 59 1.53 5.20 -22.50
N SER A 60 1.88 4.37 -23.49
CA SER A 60 1.10 4.17 -24.72
C SER A 60 1.11 2.71 -25.15
N LEU A 61 0.02 2.23 -25.76
CA LEU A 61 -0.03 0.87 -26.35
C LEU A 61 0.60 0.81 -27.75
N LEU A 62 1.08 1.96 -28.27
CA LEU A 62 1.71 2.14 -29.58
C LEU A 62 0.81 1.77 -30.78
N THR A 63 -0.50 1.76 -30.59
CA THR A 63 -1.46 1.54 -31.69
C THR A 63 -1.42 2.68 -32.71
N ASP A 64 -1.78 2.42 -33.96
CA ASP A 64 -1.82 3.47 -34.98
C ASP A 64 -2.78 4.62 -34.61
N GLY A 65 -2.54 5.81 -35.16
CA GLY A 65 -3.34 7.00 -34.86
C GLY A 65 -2.80 7.78 -33.66
N VAL A 66 -3.67 8.07 -32.70
CA VAL A 66 -3.40 8.98 -31.57
C VAL A 66 -2.19 8.54 -30.74
N ASP A 67 -2.11 7.25 -30.41
CA ASP A 67 -1.02 6.69 -29.61
C ASP A 67 0.37 6.96 -30.25
N GLN A 68 0.52 6.75 -31.55
CA GLN A 68 1.78 7.04 -32.25
C GLN A 68 2.06 8.54 -32.41
N ILE A 69 1.03 9.38 -32.54
CA ILE A 69 1.20 10.84 -32.58
C ILE A 69 1.75 11.32 -31.22
N ALA A 70 1.12 10.92 -30.13
CA ALA A 70 1.56 11.25 -28.78
C ALA A 70 2.95 10.67 -28.46
N ALA A 71 3.24 9.43 -28.89
CA ALA A 71 4.55 8.81 -28.69
C ALA A 71 5.68 9.58 -29.38
N ARG A 72 5.48 10.06 -30.62
CA ARG A 72 6.46 10.92 -31.31
C ARG A 72 6.62 12.25 -30.60
N HIS A 73 5.51 12.90 -30.24
CA HIS A 73 5.55 14.15 -29.49
C HIS A 73 6.34 14.03 -28.18
N ALA A 74 6.12 12.94 -27.43
CA ALA A 74 6.85 12.65 -26.20
C ALA A 74 8.36 12.50 -26.44
N LEU A 75 8.76 11.76 -27.48
CA LEU A 75 10.18 11.59 -27.82
C LEU A 75 10.83 12.91 -28.25
N ASP A 76 10.14 13.73 -29.04
CA ASP A 76 10.62 15.03 -29.50
C ASP A 76 10.86 16.02 -28.33
N HIS A 77 10.12 15.85 -27.23
CA HIS A 77 10.24 16.65 -26.01
C HIS A 77 11.09 15.96 -24.91
N GLY A 78 11.74 14.83 -25.23
CA GLY A 78 12.62 14.13 -24.29
C GLY A 78 11.92 13.42 -23.14
N TRP A 79 10.62 13.14 -23.27
CA TRP A 79 9.86 12.34 -22.29
C TRP A 79 10.26 10.86 -22.37
N GLU A 80 10.18 10.13 -21.25
CA GLU A 80 10.36 8.67 -21.27
C GLU A 80 9.14 8.00 -21.90
N LEU A 81 9.34 7.26 -23.00
CA LEU A 81 8.28 6.44 -23.60
C LEU A 81 8.28 5.04 -22.98
N VAL A 82 7.13 4.62 -22.44
CA VAL A 82 6.92 3.29 -21.87
C VAL A 82 5.71 2.64 -22.53
N ALA A 83 5.86 1.39 -22.97
CA ALA A 83 4.82 0.69 -23.70
C ALA A 83 4.43 -0.62 -23.01
N PRO A 84 3.34 -0.64 -22.23
CA PRO A 84 2.72 -1.89 -21.80
C PRO A 84 2.01 -2.51 -23.02
N LEU A 85 2.64 -3.48 -23.68
CA LEU A 85 2.10 -4.06 -24.91
C LEU A 85 1.15 -5.23 -24.61
N PRO A 86 0.00 -5.34 -25.30
CA PRO A 86 -0.94 -6.45 -25.12
C PRO A 86 -0.43 -7.82 -25.58
N PHE A 87 0.66 -7.83 -26.34
CA PHE A 87 1.34 -8.99 -26.92
C PHE A 87 2.85 -8.80 -26.83
N GLY A 88 3.63 -9.84 -27.11
CA GLY A 88 5.04 -9.69 -27.43
C GLY A 88 5.24 -8.77 -28.63
N ARG A 89 6.41 -8.12 -28.68
CA ARG A 89 6.75 -7.05 -29.64
C ARG A 89 6.42 -7.42 -31.08
N ASP A 90 6.86 -8.60 -31.53
CA ASP A 90 6.70 -9.01 -32.92
C ASP A 90 5.23 -9.31 -33.27
N LEU A 91 4.49 -9.96 -32.37
CA LEU A 91 3.06 -10.19 -32.57
C LEU A 91 2.27 -8.88 -32.51
N ASN A 92 2.68 -7.93 -31.65
CA ASN A 92 2.08 -6.60 -31.59
C ASN A 92 2.30 -5.83 -32.90
N VAL A 93 3.50 -5.92 -33.49
CA VAL A 93 3.79 -5.36 -34.83
C VAL A 93 2.92 -6.04 -35.88
N ALA A 94 2.85 -7.37 -35.90
CA ALA A 94 2.08 -8.12 -36.90
C ALA A 94 0.59 -7.77 -36.87
N ILE A 95 0.00 -7.68 -35.68
CA ILE A 95 -1.43 -7.36 -35.52
C ILE A 95 -1.72 -5.91 -35.93
N ASN A 96 -0.88 -4.95 -35.52
CA ASN A 96 -1.14 -3.52 -35.75
C ASN A 96 -0.66 -3.02 -37.13
N ALA A 97 0.17 -3.77 -37.85
CA ALA A 97 0.52 -3.48 -39.24
C ALA A 97 -0.64 -3.76 -40.21
N LEU A 98 -1.64 -4.53 -39.77
CA LEU A 98 -2.84 -4.91 -40.54
C LEU A 98 -2.51 -5.57 -41.89
N PRO A 99 -1.74 -6.68 -41.91
CA PRO A 99 -1.46 -7.42 -43.13
C PRO A 99 -2.74 -8.01 -43.72
N GLU A 100 -2.82 -8.06 -45.05
CA GLU A 100 -3.93 -8.69 -45.77
C GLU A 100 -3.66 -10.17 -46.12
N THR A 101 -2.38 -10.59 -46.08
CA THR A 101 -1.98 -11.94 -46.44
C THR A 101 -1.44 -12.73 -45.24
N VAL A 102 -1.64 -14.05 -45.27
CA VAL A 102 -1.05 -14.98 -44.29
C VAL A 102 0.48 -14.91 -44.31
N ALA A 103 1.08 -14.77 -45.50
CA ALA A 103 2.53 -14.71 -45.66
C ALA A 103 3.13 -13.51 -44.93
N ASP A 104 2.55 -12.32 -45.10
CA ASP A 104 3.01 -11.11 -44.40
C ASP A 104 2.72 -11.20 -42.90
N GLY A 105 1.55 -11.70 -42.50
CA GLY A 105 1.24 -11.94 -41.09
C GLY A 105 2.26 -12.85 -40.39
N GLN A 106 2.63 -13.96 -41.04
CA GLN A 106 3.66 -14.89 -40.55
C GLN A 106 5.07 -14.29 -40.58
N ALA A 107 5.39 -13.48 -41.59
CA ALA A 107 6.68 -12.80 -41.66
C ALA A 107 6.84 -11.83 -40.48
N LEU A 108 5.86 -10.95 -40.28
CA LEU A 108 5.86 -9.96 -39.21
C LEU A 108 5.86 -10.59 -37.81
N ALA A 109 5.03 -11.62 -37.59
CA ALA A 109 4.98 -12.32 -36.30
C ALA A 109 6.28 -13.06 -35.97
N ALA A 110 7.13 -13.32 -36.97
CA ALA A 110 8.47 -13.87 -36.83
C ALA A 110 9.57 -12.77 -36.84
N GLY A 111 9.20 -11.50 -36.69
CA GLY A 111 10.13 -10.36 -36.66
C GLY A 111 10.74 -10.00 -38.02
N ARG A 112 10.22 -10.54 -39.13
CA ARG A 112 10.70 -10.27 -40.51
C ARG A 112 9.87 -9.20 -41.19
N ALA A 113 10.39 -8.62 -42.28
CA ALA A 113 9.67 -7.62 -43.08
C ALA A 113 8.48 -8.23 -43.83
N ALA A 114 7.40 -7.46 -43.98
CA ALA A 114 6.31 -7.77 -44.90
C ALA A 114 6.73 -7.49 -46.36
N SER A 115 6.13 -8.24 -47.28
CA SER A 115 6.34 -8.07 -48.72
C SER A 115 5.52 -6.90 -49.27
N ASP A 116 4.32 -6.68 -48.73
CA ASP A 116 3.49 -5.52 -49.05
C ASP A 116 4.11 -4.22 -48.48
N PRO A 117 4.42 -3.21 -49.33
CA PRO A 117 5.08 -1.98 -48.87
C PRO A 117 4.25 -1.14 -47.89
N VAL A 118 2.92 -1.16 -47.99
CA VAL A 118 2.05 -0.37 -47.10
C VAL A 118 2.04 -0.98 -45.70
N THR A 119 1.90 -2.31 -45.64
CA THR A 119 1.99 -3.10 -44.42
C THR A 119 3.37 -2.94 -43.78
N GLU A 120 4.44 -3.04 -44.56
CA GLU A 120 5.80 -2.86 -44.03
C GLU A 120 6.04 -1.44 -43.52
N ALA A 121 5.52 -0.41 -44.17
CA ALA A 121 5.63 0.96 -43.67
C ALA A 121 4.98 1.14 -42.29
N ARG A 122 3.81 0.53 -42.07
CA ARG A 122 3.15 0.52 -40.74
C ARG A 122 3.98 -0.28 -39.73
N ALA A 123 4.48 -1.45 -40.12
CA ALA A 123 5.31 -2.29 -39.25
C ALA A 123 6.60 -1.57 -38.84
N ALA A 124 7.28 -0.91 -39.78
CA ALA A 124 8.50 -0.15 -39.54
C ALA A 124 8.27 1.00 -38.55
N ALA A 125 7.18 1.76 -38.70
CA ALA A 125 6.81 2.83 -37.78
C ALA A 125 6.57 2.32 -36.33
N ILE A 126 5.94 1.15 -36.17
CA ILE A 126 5.75 0.54 -34.86
C ILE A 126 7.08 0.05 -34.29
N ARG A 127 7.93 -0.58 -35.11
CA ARG A 127 9.26 -1.06 -34.68
C ARG A 127 10.17 0.06 -34.22
N GLU A 128 10.14 1.20 -34.90
CA GLU A 128 10.87 2.43 -34.57
C GLU A 128 10.48 2.92 -33.17
N LEU A 129 9.19 3.17 -32.93
CA LEU A 129 8.70 3.62 -31.63
C LEU A 129 8.97 2.60 -30.52
N ALA A 130 8.77 1.31 -30.81
CA ALA A 130 9.06 0.24 -29.86
C ALA A 130 10.56 0.12 -29.52
N ALA A 131 11.46 0.52 -30.42
CA ALA A 131 12.90 0.53 -30.15
C ALA A 131 13.32 1.66 -29.19
N SER A 132 12.58 2.77 -29.21
CA SER A 132 12.78 3.93 -28.33
C SER A 132 12.00 3.82 -27.01
N ALA A 133 11.13 2.82 -26.87
CA ALA A 133 10.29 2.63 -25.71
C ALA A 133 10.86 1.58 -24.73
N ARG A 134 10.56 1.77 -23.44
CA ARG A 134 10.66 0.70 -22.44
C ARG A 134 9.45 -0.23 -22.59
N LEU A 135 9.69 -1.48 -22.98
CA LEU A 135 8.63 -2.45 -23.28
C LEU A 135 8.29 -3.33 -22.06
N PHE A 136 7.02 -3.38 -21.70
CA PHE A 136 6.44 -4.37 -20.79
C PHE A 136 5.43 -5.21 -21.58
N GLU A 137 5.85 -6.38 -22.04
CA GLU A 137 5.13 -7.12 -23.08
C GLU A 137 4.37 -8.29 -22.46
N LEU A 138 3.04 -8.31 -22.65
CA LEU A 138 2.22 -9.45 -22.25
C LEU A 138 2.38 -10.55 -23.31
N ALA A 139 3.53 -11.23 -23.34
CA ALA A 139 3.88 -12.20 -24.39
C ALA A 139 3.47 -13.65 -24.08
N GLU A 140 2.91 -13.92 -22.90
CA GLU A 140 2.72 -15.28 -22.39
C GLU A 140 1.65 -16.07 -23.14
N ARG A 141 0.81 -15.37 -23.92
CA ARG A 141 -0.26 -15.94 -24.75
C ARG A 141 0.01 -15.84 -26.25
N ASP A 142 1.20 -15.40 -26.66
CA ASP A 142 1.50 -15.13 -28.06
C ASP A 142 1.33 -16.36 -28.96
N ALA A 143 1.71 -17.55 -28.50
CA ALA A 143 1.56 -18.77 -29.29
C ALA A 143 0.09 -19.06 -29.68
N LEU A 144 -0.85 -18.83 -28.75
CA LEU A 144 -2.27 -19.00 -29.03
C LEU A 144 -2.80 -17.86 -29.91
N LEU A 145 -2.45 -16.62 -29.58
CA LEU A 145 -2.96 -15.44 -30.30
C LEU A 145 -2.43 -15.39 -31.73
N ASN A 146 -1.17 -15.75 -31.95
CA ASN A 146 -0.58 -15.88 -33.28
C ASN A 146 -1.32 -16.93 -34.12
N ARG A 147 -1.65 -18.09 -33.56
CA ARG A 147 -2.45 -19.10 -34.28
C ARG A 147 -3.81 -18.54 -34.71
N LEU A 148 -4.55 -17.95 -33.78
CA LEU A 148 -5.87 -17.37 -34.08
C LEU A 148 -5.80 -16.19 -35.06
N PHE A 149 -4.73 -15.41 -34.99
CA PHE A 149 -4.45 -14.32 -35.92
C PHE A 149 -4.22 -14.85 -37.34
N ILE A 150 -3.38 -15.88 -37.49
CA ILE A 150 -3.12 -16.52 -38.78
C ILE A 150 -4.38 -17.22 -39.31
N ASP A 151 -5.14 -17.92 -38.47
CA ASP A 151 -6.40 -18.57 -38.87
C ASP A 151 -7.41 -17.54 -39.42
N LYS A 152 -7.52 -16.37 -38.77
CA LYS A 152 -8.34 -15.25 -39.25
C LYS A 152 -7.87 -14.76 -40.63
N LEU A 153 -6.55 -14.64 -40.86
CA LEU A 153 -6.00 -14.21 -42.15
C LEU A 153 -6.21 -15.26 -43.26
N ALA A 154 -6.14 -16.55 -42.90
CA ALA A 154 -6.35 -17.65 -43.84
C ALA A 154 -7.82 -17.77 -44.28
N ALA A 155 -8.77 -17.41 -43.40
CA ALA A 155 -10.20 -17.48 -43.64
C ALA A 155 -10.90 -16.13 -43.34
N PRO A 156 -10.68 -15.09 -44.17
CA PRO A 156 -11.16 -13.72 -43.89
C PRO A 156 -12.69 -13.59 -43.87
N THR A 157 -13.42 -14.51 -44.49
CA THR A 157 -14.89 -14.58 -44.47
C THR A 157 -15.45 -15.45 -43.35
N ASP A 158 -14.61 -16.16 -42.60
CA ASP A 158 -15.04 -16.97 -41.46
C ASP A 158 -15.27 -16.09 -40.23
N LEU A 159 -16.55 -15.84 -39.95
CA LEU A 159 -16.98 -15.06 -38.79
C LEU A 159 -16.56 -15.71 -37.46
N HIS A 160 -16.49 -17.04 -37.38
CA HIS A 160 -16.11 -17.73 -36.14
C HIS A 160 -14.62 -17.50 -35.84
N ALA A 161 -13.75 -17.68 -36.83
CA ALA A 161 -12.32 -17.37 -36.70
C ALA A 161 -12.09 -15.90 -36.35
N ALA A 162 -12.78 -14.99 -37.04
CA ALA A 162 -12.71 -13.55 -36.77
C ALA A 162 -13.15 -13.20 -35.33
N GLN A 163 -14.27 -13.73 -34.86
CA GLN A 163 -14.77 -13.51 -33.49
C GLN A 163 -13.85 -14.13 -32.44
N ALA A 164 -13.33 -15.34 -32.69
CA ALA A 164 -12.44 -16.04 -31.76
C ALA A 164 -11.14 -15.26 -31.53
N PHE A 165 -10.55 -14.69 -32.58
CA PHE A 165 -9.40 -13.79 -32.47
C PHE A 165 -9.79 -12.47 -31.80
N ALA A 166 -10.84 -11.80 -32.29
CA ALA A 166 -11.25 -10.47 -31.81
C ALA A 166 -11.51 -10.44 -30.30
N ALA A 167 -12.28 -11.41 -29.76
CA ALA A 167 -12.59 -11.47 -28.34
C ALA A 167 -11.33 -11.60 -27.47
N ARG A 168 -10.38 -12.44 -27.88
CA ARG A 168 -9.12 -12.65 -27.14
C ARG A 168 -8.18 -11.45 -27.29
N CYS A 169 -8.06 -10.90 -28.49
CA CYS A 169 -7.30 -9.68 -28.75
C CYS A 169 -7.80 -8.52 -27.89
N SER A 170 -9.11 -8.27 -27.87
CA SER A 170 -9.74 -7.23 -27.04
C SER A 170 -9.47 -7.41 -25.56
N ALA A 171 -9.57 -8.63 -25.04
CA ALA A 171 -9.24 -8.91 -23.64
C ALA A 171 -7.77 -8.59 -23.31
N ARG A 172 -6.83 -8.85 -24.23
CA ARG A 172 -5.42 -8.50 -24.07
C ARG A 172 -5.19 -6.99 -24.08
N VAL A 173 -5.85 -6.29 -24.99
CA VAL A 173 -5.79 -4.82 -25.06
C VAL A 173 -6.35 -4.19 -23.77
N ALA A 174 -7.46 -4.70 -23.25
CA ALA A 174 -8.02 -4.23 -21.99
C ALA A 174 -7.06 -4.44 -20.80
N LEU A 175 -6.38 -5.58 -20.73
CA LEU A 175 -5.37 -5.85 -19.69
C LEU A 175 -4.18 -4.89 -19.78
N ALA A 176 -3.66 -4.64 -20.98
CA ALA A 176 -2.58 -3.67 -21.18
C ALA A 176 -3.04 -2.23 -20.87
N GLY A 177 -4.28 -1.89 -21.22
CA GLY A 177 -4.92 -0.61 -20.86
C GLY A 177 -5.03 -0.43 -19.34
N ARG A 178 -5.35 -1.48 -18.58
CA ARG A 178 -5.34 -1.44 -17.11
C ARG A 178 -3.95 -1.14 -16.56
N VAL A 179 -2.90 -1.76 -17.10
CA VAL A 179 -1.51 -1.46 -16.71
C VAL A 179 -1.19 0.02 -16.98
N LEU A 180 -1.58 0.54 -18.15
CA LEU A 180 -1.42 1.96 -18.49
C LEU A 180 -2.12 2.87 -17.47
N ILE A 181 -3.37 2.58 -17.12
CA ILE A 181 -4.16 3.37 -16.15
C ILE A 181 -3.50 3.36 -14.77
N GLU A 182 -3.13 2.18 -14.27
CA GLU A 182 -2.55 2.01 -12.93
C GLU A 182 -1.20 2.71 -12.77
N GLN A 183 -0.44 2.86 -13.86
CA GLN A 183 0.85 3.56 -13.87
C GLN A 183 0.71 5.08 -14.07
N SER A 184 -0.48 5.58 -14.43
CA SER A 184 -0.69 6.98 -14.83
C SER A 184 -1.22 7.86 -13.69
N ASP A 185 -0.80 9.13 -13.67
CA ASP A 185 -1.40 10.23 -12.88
C ASP A 185 -2.71 10.70 -13.49
N LEU A 186 -2.74 10.75 -14.81
CA LEU A 186 -3.86 11.17 -15.64
C LEU A 186 -3.76 10.47 -16.99
N VAL A 187 -4.88 10.38 -17.70
CA VAL A 187 -4.94 9.78 -19.05
C VAL A 187 -5.44 10.83 -20.05
N ILE A 188 -4.81 10.92 -21.22
CA ILE A 188 -5.33 11.68 -22.36
C ILE A 188 -6.10 10.70 -23.26
N GLY A 189 -7.38 10.99 -23.49
CA GLY A 189 -8.28 10.16 -24.28
C GLY A 189 -8.83 10.91 -25.48
N VAL A 190 -8.53 10.46 -26.71
CA VAL A 190 -9.11 11.03 -27.94
C VAL A 190 -10.20 10.11 -28.47
N TRP A 191 -11.47 10.46 -28.25
CA TRP A 191 -12.61 9.56 -28.48
C TRP A 191 -13.84 10.33 -28.94
N ASP A 192 -14.66 9.73 -29.81
CA ASP A 192 -15.83 10.36 -30.45
C ASP A 192 -17.11 10.35 -29.61
N GLY A 193 -17.06 9.82 -28.38
CA GLY A 193 -18.23 9.75 -27.50
C GLY A 193 -19.23 8.64 -27.85
N ILE A 194 -19.04 7.86 -28.92
CA ILE A 194 -20.11 7.05 -29.51
C ILE A 194 -20.34 5.73 -28.75
N SER A 195 -19.29 4.93 -28.52
CA SER A 195 -19.43 3.59 -27.93
C SER A 195 -18.38 3.30 -26.86
N ARG A 196 -18.87 2.72 -25.77
CA ARG A 196 -18.08 2.15 -24.66
C ARG A 196 -18.10 0.61 -24.66
N ALA A 197 -18.87 0.01 -25.55
CA ALA A 197 -19.17 -1.43 -25.54
C ALA A 197 -17.99 -2.31 -25.98
N PHE A 198 -16.99 -1.72 -26.66
CA PHE A 198 -15.85 -2.46 -27.17
C PHE A 198 -14.78 -2.62 -26.10
N LEU A 199 -14.66 -3.82 -25.53
CA LEU A 199 -13.61 -4.19 -24.59
C LEU A 199 -12.22 -3.86 -25.16
N GLY A 200 -11.42 -3.11 -24.41
CA GLY A 200 -10.09 -2.65 -24.83
C GLY A 200 -10.10 -1.53 -25.87
N GLY A 201 -11.27 -1.04 -26.30
CA GLY A 201 -11.38 0.16 -27.13
C GLY A 201 -11.19 1.44 -26.32
N THR A 202 -11.00 2.57 -27.01
CA THR A 202 -10.74 3.88 -26.38
C THR A 202 -11.81 4.28 -25.37
N GLY A 203 -13.10 4.18 -25.72
CA GLY A 203 -14.20 4.51 -24.80
C GLY A 203 -14.25 3.60 -23.56
N HIS A 204 -13.88 2.33 -23.70
CA HIS A 204 -13.76 1.39 -22.57
C HIS A 204 -12.60 1.80 -21.65
N THR A 205 -11.41 2.07 -22.21
CA THR A 205 -10.23 2.50 -21.44
C THR A 205 -10.49 3.82 -20.69
N ILE A 206 -11.16 4.80 -21.31
CA ILE A 206 -11.58 6.04 -20.64
C ILE A 206 -12.53 5.74 -19.48
N SER A 207 -13.53 4.88 -19.69
CA SER A 207 -14.48 4.50 -18.64
C SER A 207 -13.77 3.83 -17.45
N GLU A 208 -12.89 2.86 -17.71
CA GLU A 208 -12.12 2.16 -16.69
C GLU A 208 -11.18 3.12 -15.93
N ALA A 209 -10.56 4.08 -16.62
CA ALA A 209 -9.72 5.08 -15.96
C ALA A 209 -10.51 5.87 -14.92
N LEU A 210 -11.73 6.32 -15.28
CA LEU A 210 -12.61 7.07 -14.39
C LEU A 210 -13.17 6.23 -13.24
N GLU A 211 -13.53 4.96 -13.48
CA GLU A 211 -13.97 4.01 -12.44
C GLU A 211 -12.86 3.75 -11.40
N HIS A 212 -11.60 3.76 -11.84
CA HIS A 212 -10.43 3.68 -10.97
C HIS A 212 -10.02 5.02 -10.34
N GLY A 213 -10.78 6.09 -10.60
CA GLY A 213 -10.52 7.45 -10.11
C GLY A 213 -9.24 8.08 -10.68
N THR A 214 -8.84 7.66 -11.88
CA THR A 214 -7.79 8.31 -12.66
C THR A 214 -8.43 9.40 -13.54
N PRO A 215 -8.03 10.66 -13.41
CA PRO A 215 -8.60 11.75 -14.20
C PRO A 215 -8.25 11.60 -15.69
N VAL A 216 -9.20 11.95 -16.55
CA VAL A 216 -9.07 11.84 -18.01
C VAL A 216 -9.19 13.22 -18.65
N ILE A 217 -8.22 13.60 -19.47
CA ILE A 217 -8.35 14.71 -20.43
C ILE A 217 -9.00 14.14 -21.68
N TRP A 218 -10.30 14.38 -21.85
CA TRP A 218 -11.06 13.89 -22.99
C TRP A 218 -11.07 14.92 -24.11
N ILE A 219 -10.56 14.53 -25.28
CA ILE A 219 -10.61 15.29 -26.52
C ILE A 219 -11.66 14.59 -27.42
N ASP A 220 -12.78 15.26 -27.68
CA ASP A 220 -13.79 14.74 -28.61
C ASP A 220 -13.21 14.77 -30.04
N ALA A 221 -13.17 13.62 -30.71
CA ALA A 221 -12.68 13.53 -32.08
C ALA A 221 -13.53 14.34 -33.09
N ASN A 222 -14.76 14.71 -32.77
CA ASN A 222 -15.62 15.55 -33.61
C ASN A 222 -15.44 17.05 -33.33
N ALA A 223 -15.09 17.41 -32.10
CA ALA A 223 -14.93 18.79 -31.62
C ALA A 223 -13.71 18.91 -30.70
N PRO A 224 -12.49 18.71 -31.22
CA PRO A 224 -11.30 18.57 -30.37
C PRO A 224 -10.99 19.83 -29.55
N GLU A 225 -11.32 21.02 -30.04
CA GLU A 225 -11.08 22.29 -29.34
C GLU A 225 -11.89 22.41 -28.03
N ASP A 226 -12.97 21.65 -27.89
CA ASP A 226 -13.86 21.60 -26.72
C ASP A 226 -13.46 20.51 -25.71
N TRP A 227 -12.18 20.13 -25.67
CA TRP A 227 -11.67 19.12 -24.73
C TRP A 227 -11.99 19.44 -23.25
N GLN A 228 -12.08 18.41 -22.42
CA GLN A 228 -12.56 18.50 -21.04
C GLN A 228 -11.72 17.66 -20.08
N ILE A 229 -11.75 18.00 -18.79
CA ILE A 229 -11.15 17.19 -17.72
C ILE A 229 -12.27 16.45 -16.99
N LEU A 230 -12.28 15.13 -17.11
CA LEU A 230 -13.23 14.23 -16.47
C LEU A 230 -12.59 13.60 -15.23
N ARG A 231 -13.33 13.56 -14.12
CA ARG A 231 -12.85 13.00 -12.83
C ARG A 231 -13.70 11.84 -12.33
N ALA A 232 -14.87 11.61 -12.90
CA ALA A 232 -15.78 10.54 -12.52
C ALA A 232 -16.54 10.03 -13.76
N PRO A 233 -17.02 8.76 -13.76
CA PRO A 233 -17.74 8.18 -14.89
C PRO A 233 -19.00 8.96 -15.29
N GLU A 234 -19.69 9.56 -14.32
CA GLU A 234 -20.92 10.36 -14.53
C GLU A 234 -20.66 11.59 -15.39
N ALA A 235 -19.43 12.12 -15.39
CA ALA A 235 -19.05 13.26 -16.21
C ALA A 235 -19.15 12.95 -17.72
N LEU A 236 -19.08 11.67 -18.13
CA LEU A 236 -19.29 11.27 -19.52
C LEU A 236 -20.75 11.47 -20.00
N ALA A 237 -21.71 11.54 -19.07
CA ALA A 237 -23.11 11.82 -19.38
C ALA A 237 -23.46 13.31 -19.26
N ALA A 238 -22.62 14.09 -18.57
CA ALA A 238 -22.83 15.51 -18.36
C ALA A 238 -22.27 16.32 -19.54
N SER A 239 -23.14 16.86 -20.38
CA SER A 239 -22.76 17.83 -21.41
C SER A 239 -22.75 19.23 -20.81
N GLY A 240 -21.56 19.80 -20.62
CA GLY A 240 -21.38 21.20 -20.23
C GLY A 240 -20.19 21.82 -20.95
N GLN A 241 -20.37 22.99 -21.54
CA GLN A 241 -19.24 23.79 -22.03
C GLN A 241 -18.55 24.44 -20.82
N VAL A 242 -17.25 24.22 -20.70
CA VAL A 242 -16.39 24.86 -19.69
C VAL A 242 -15.65 26.00 -20.37
N ASP A 243 -15.54 27.13 -19.68
CA ASP A 243 -14.75 28.27 -20.14
C ASP A 243 -13.27 27.89 -20.35
N VAL A 244 -12.64 28.43 -21.40
CA VAL A 244 -11.29 28.03 -21.83
C VAL A 244 -10.25 28.35 -20.75
N ASP A 245 -10.29 29.55 -20.17
CA ASP A 245 -9.32 29.97 -19.16
C ASP A 245 -9.47 29.12 -17.88
N GLN A 246 -10.71 28.81 -17.49
CA GLN A 246 -10.98 27.91 -16.36
C GLN A 246 -10.45 26.50 -16.61
N ARG A 247 -10.63 25.97 -17.82
CA ARG A 247 -10.14 24.64 -18.22
C ARG A 247 -8.62 24.57 -18.20
N GLU A 248 -7.94 25.59 -18.72
CA GLU A 248 -6.48 25.66 -18.74
C GLU A 248 -5.90 25.76 -17.33
N ALA A 249 -6.49 26.59 -16.47
CA ALA A 249 -6.11 26.66 -15.06
C ALA A 249 -6.32 25.30 -14.35
N ALA A 250 -7.43 24.62 -14.62
CA ALA A 250 -7.71 23.30 -14.06
C ALA A 250 -6.71 22.22 -14.51
N LEU A 251 -6.17 22.32 -15.73
CA LEU A 251 -5.10 21.43 -16.20
C LEU A 251 -3.81 21.64 -15.41
N VAL A 252 -3.40 22.89 -15.22
CA VAL A 252 -2.20 23.23 -14.43
C VAL A 252 -2.38 22.78 -12.98
N GLU A 253 -3.56 22.97 -12.40
CA GLU A 253 -3.89 22.48 -11.06
C GLU A 253 -3.82 20.94 -10.99
N LEU A 254 -4.36 20.24 -11.98
CA LEU A 254 -4.32 18.78 -12.06
C LEU A 254 -2.88 18.26 -12.08
N VAL A 255 -2.01 18.83 -12.93
CA VAL A 255 -0.58 18.49 -12.97
C VAL A 255 0.10 18.85 -11.64
N GLY A 256 -0.20 20.01 -11.09
CA GLY A 256 0.31 20.45 -9.79
C GLY A 256 -0.04 19.49 -8.65
N ALA A 257 -1.28 18.98 -8.62
CA ALA A 257 -1.77 18.03 -7.62
C ALA A 257 -1.12 16.64 -7.76
N ALA A 258 -0.76 16.22 -8.97
CA ALA A 258 0.03 15.01 -9.18
C ALA A 258 1.47 15.16 -8.67
N LEU A 259 2.04 16.36 -8.80
CA LEU A 259 3.45 16.64 -8.50
C LEU A 259 3.73 17.10 -7.07
N LYS A 260 2.73 17.57 -6.32
CA LYS A 260 2.89 18.09 -4.95
C LYS A 260 2.12 17.24 -3.93
N PRO A 261 2.63 17.08 -2.69
CA PRO A 261 1.85 16.42 -1.64
C PRO A 261 0.58 17.24 -1.35
N PRO A 262 -0.58 16.61 -1.06
CA PRO A 262 -1.79 17.34 -0.70
C PRO A 262 -1.63 18.10 0.62
N GLY A 263 -2.03 19.38 0.66
CA GLY A 263 -2.03 20.26 1.84
C GLY A 263 -0.96 21.37 1.84
N GLU A 264 -1.28 22.54 2.42
CA GLU A 264 -0.41 23.72 2.49
C GLU A 264 0.84 23.48 3.38
N ASP A 265 2.03 23.67 2.81
CA ASP A 265 3.28 24.13 3.44
C ASP A 265 3.85 23.42 4.68
N ARG A 266 3.41 22.21 5.02
CA ARG A 266 4.03 21.42 6.10
C ARG A 266 4.71 20.18 5.57
N THR A 267 5.96 20.32 5.12
CA THR A 267 6.88 19.18 5.18
C THR A 267 7.40 19.06 6.62
N PRO A 268 6.90 18.07 7.37
CA PRO A 268 7.82 17.23 8.08
C PRO A 268 7.56 15.79 7.63
N GLY A 269 7.94 15.48 6.38
CA GLY A 269 8.10 14.10 5.96
C GLY A 269 9.21 13.41 6.76
N LEU A 270 9.76 12.33 6.23
CA LEU A 270 10.83 11.57 6.88
C LEU A 270 12.05 12.41 7.31
N ALA A 271 12.28 13.59 6.72
CA ALA A 271 13.38 14.48 7.03
C ALA A 271 13.51 14.89 8.52
N ASN A 272 12.38 15.00 9.24
CA ASN A 272 12.40 15.38 10.66
C ASN A 272 12.46 14.19 11.61
N GLU A 273 12.41 12.98 11.05
CA GLU A 273 12.50 11.74 11.80
C GLU A 273 13.96 11.35 12.06
N ARG A 274 14.19 10.66 13.18
CA ARG A 274 15.53 10.21 13.58
C ARG A 274 15.55 8.71 13.70
N TRP A 275 16.30 8.06 12.80
CA TRP A 275 16.52 6.64 12.86
C TRP A 275 17.43 6.27 14.04
N ARG A 276 17.10 5.17 14.70
CA ARG A 276 17.86 4.63 15.85
C ARG A 276 18.13 3.16 15.58
N PRO A 277 19.28 2.61 16.02
CA PRO A 277 19.62 1.20 15.75
C PRO A 277 18.93 0.19 16.66
N HIS A 278 18.31 0.65 17.76
CA HIS A 278 17.71 -0.24 18.74
C HIS A 278 16.44 0.37 19.32
N SER A 279 15.56 -0.51 19.78
CA SER A 279 14.42 -0.11 20.60
C SER A 279 14.87 0.54 21.92
N ASN A 280 14.07 1.48 22.43
CA ASN A 280 14.33 2.09 23.74
C ASN A 280 14.11 1.08 24.87
N ARG A 281 15.10 0.91 25.75
CA ARG A 281 15.05 -0.01 26.91
C ARG A 281 13.90 0.31 27.88
N ILE A 282 13.60 1.60 28.07
CA ILE A 282 12.62 2.07 29.04
C ILE A 282 11.20 1.99 28.47
N ALA A 283 11.05 2.12 27.14
CA ALA A 283 9.75 2.09 26.47
C ALA A 283 9.27 0.67 26.08
N THR A 284 9.81 -0.39 26.72
CA THR A 284 9.49 -1.79 26.39
C THR A 284 8.26 -2.34 27.11
N SER A 285 7.56 -1.51 27.91
CA SER A 285 6.45 -1.94 28.77
C SER A 285 5.34 -2.65 27.98
N TYR A 286 5.04 -2.22 26.76
CA TYR A 286 4.06 -2.91 25.90
C TYR A 286 4.49 -4.33 25.55
N ARG A 287 5.72 -4.51 25.05
CA ARG A 287 6.26 -5.83 24.73
C ARG A 287 6.44 -6.70 25.97
N ARG A 288 6.61 -6.09 27.15
CA ARG A 288 6.63 -6.78 28.43
C ARG A 288 5.25 -7.33 28.78
N ILE A 289 4.19 -6.54 28.62
CA ILE A 289 2.82 -7.04 28.79
C ILE A 289 2.56 -8.21 27.85
N GLU A 290 2.91 -8.10 26.56
CA GLU A 290 2.78 -9.24 25.65
C GLU A 290 3.60 -10.45 26.13
N ALA A 291 4.87 -10.31 26.47
CA ALA A 291 5.72 -11.43 26.91
C ALA A 291 5.22 -12.11 28.19
N LEU A 292 4.63 -11.36 29.13
CA LEU A 292 4.10 -11.89 30.39
C LEU A 292 2.78 -12.64 30.18
N PHE A 293 1.90 -12.10 29.34
CA PHE A 293 0.51 -12.54 29.23
C PHE A 293 0.20 -13.32 27.94
N ALA A 294 1.13 -13.47 26.99
CA ALA A 294 0.93 -14.24 25.76
C ALA A 294 0.98 -15.77 25.93
N GLY A 295 1.56 -16.28 27.03
CA GLY A 295 1.70 -17.72 27.24
C GLY A 295 2.85 -18.40 26.48
N GLU A 296 3.72 -17.66 25.79
CA GLU A 296 4.82 -18.19 24.94
C GLU A 296 6.07 -18.72 25.73
N GLY A 297 5.93 -19.10 27.00
CA GLY A 297 7.00 -19.77 27.79
C GLY A 297 8.22 -18.91 28.19
N HIS A 298 8.47 -17.75 27.57
CA HIS A 298 9.68 -16.93 27.80
C HIS A 298 9.37 -15.52 28.33
N ARG A 299 8.77 -15.45 29.53
CA ARG A 299 8.31 -14.22 30.20
C ARG A 299 9.39 -13.16 30.42
N PHE A 300 10.65 -13.57 30.61
CA PHE A 300 11.78 -12.69 30.95
C PHE A 300 12.82 -12.58 29.84
N ARG A 301 12.46 -12.88 28.59
CA ARG A 301 13.37 -12.72 27.44
C ARG A 301 13.85 -11.27 27.29
N SER A 302 14.99 -11.10 26.62
CA SER A 302 15.41 -9.79 26.15
C SER A 302 14.35 -9.24 25.19
N LEU A 303 13.87 -8.03 25.46
CA LEU A 303 12.93 -7.30 24.60
C LEU A 303 13.63 -6.26 23.74
N ARG A 304 14.97 -6.21 23.76
CA ARG A 304 15.70 -5.28 22.91
C ARG A 304 15.63 -5.77 21.47
N GLN A 305 15.08 -4.95 20.59
CA GLN A 305 15.14 -5.17 19.14
C GLN A 305 16.32 -4.39 18.57
N VAL A 306 16.99 -5.02 17.60
CA VAL A 306 17.96 -4.39 16.70
C VAL A 306 17.20 -4.15 15.40
N TYR A 307 17.22 -2.92 14.90
CA TYR A 307 16.58 -2.60 13.63
C TYR A 307 17.60 -2.74 12.50
N GLU A 308 17.18 -3.37 11.40
CA GLU A 308 18.02 -3.51 10.22
C GLU A 308 18.29 -2.13 9.60
N THR A 309 19.53 -1.88 9.17
CA THR A 309 19.87 -0.61 8.54
C THR A 309 19.49 -0.62 7.06
N PRO A 310 19.21 0.55 6.46
CA PRO A 310 18.95 0.63 5.02
C PRO A 310 20.07 0.03 4.17
N GLU A 311 21.33 0.22 4.56
CA GLU A 311 22.47 -0.31 3.81
C GLU A 311 22.62 -1.83 3.93
N ALA A 312 22.09 -2.43 5.01
CA ALA A 312 22.19 -3.86 5.27
C ALA A 312 21.06 -4.67 4.62
N ILE A 313 19.91 -4.06 4.30
CA ILE A 313 18.71 -4.79 3.87
C ILE A 313 18.93 -5.67 2.64
N ALA A 314 19.77 -5.23 1.71
CA ALA A 314 20.06 -5.97 0.47
C ALA A 314 20.78 -7.30 0.73
N ALA A 315 21.56 -7.38 1.81
CA ALA A 315 22.28 -8.57 2.25
C ALA A 315 21.58 -9.31 3.41
N GLY A 316 20.60 -8.66 4.05
CA GLY A 316 19.80 -9.22 5.14
C GLY A 316 18.41 -9.65 4.68
N SER A 317 17.36 -9.03 5.22
CA SER A 317 15.98 -9.47 5.01
C SER A 317 15.50 -9.39 3.56
N GLY A 318 16.06 -8.48 2.76
CA GLY A 318 15.74 -8.31 1.33
C GLY A 318 16.51 -9.23 0.39
N ALA A 319 17.55 -9.93 0.87
CA ALA A 319 18.47 -10.68 0.02
C ALA A 319 17.77 -11.76 -0.82
N SER A 320 16.91 -12.55 -0.18
CA SER A 320 16.17 -13.62 -0.87
C SER A 320 15.24 -13.05 -1.95
N LEU A 321 14.56 -11.94 -1.68
CA LEU A 321 13.67 -11.31 -2.64
C LEU A 321 14.44 -10.78 -3.85
N LEU A 322 15.57 -10.10 -3.61
CA LEU A 322 16.42 -9.56 -4.68
C LEU A 322 17.09 -10.66 -5.52
N ALA A 323 17.46 -11.79 -4.90
CA ALA A 323 17.96 -12.95 -5.62
C ALA A 323 16.89 -13.52 -6.55
N LEU A 324 15.69 -13.80 -6.01
CA LEU A 324 14.57 -14.29 -6.80
C LEU A 324 14.18 -13.33 -7.95
N ALA A 325 14.22 -12.02 -7.71
CA ALA A 325 13.95 -11.02 -8.73
C ALA A 325 14.97 -11.04 -9.89
N ARG A 326 16.25 -11.34 -9.60
CA ARG A 326 17.30 -11.51 -10.63
C ARG A 326 17.14 -12.81 -11.41
N ASP A 327 16.67 -13.84 -10.73
CA ASP A 327 16.55 -15.20 -11.28
C ASP A 327 15.24 -15.42 -12.05
N LEU A 328 14.39 -14.39 -12.21
CA LEU A 328 13.17 -14.48 -13.00
C LEU A 328 13.50 -14.67 -14.52
N PRO A 329 12.77 -15.51 -15.25
CA PRO A 329 12.98 -15.77 -16.68
C PRO A 329 12.86 -14.50 -17.53
N GLY A 330 13.97 -14.02 -18.09
CA GLY A 330 13.96 -12.78 -18.88
C GLY A 330 13.87 -11.50 -18.03
N ALA A 331 14.27 -11.58 -16.75
CA ALA A 331 14.26 -10.45 -15.82
C ALA A 331 15.00 -9.21 -16.38
N ASP A 332 14.46 -8.05 -16.06
CA ASP A 332 15.16 -6.78 -16.25
C ASP A 332 16.31 -6.66 -15.23
N PRO A 333 17.59 -6.64 -15.67
CA PRO A 333 18.73 -6.61 -14.76
C PRO A 333 18.82 -5.33 -13.92
N ALA A 334 18.19 -4.23 -14.36
CA ALA A 334 18.17 -2.97 -13.61
C ALA A 334 17.14 -2.99 -12.47
N MET A 335 16.10 -3.83 -12.58
CA MET A 335 14.94 -3.80 -11.70
C MET A 335 15.28 -4.13 -10.24
N PRO A 336 16.07 -5.18 -9.90
CA PRO A 336 16.42 -5.47 -8.51
C PRO A 336 17.18 -4.33 -7.84
N ALA A 337 18.08 -3.67 -8.56
CA ALA A 337 18.83 -2.52 -8.02
C ALA A 337 17.91 -1.31 -7.78
N ALA A 338 16.98 -1.04 -8.70
CA ALA A 338 15.99 0.02 -8.54
C ALA A 338 15.03 -0.26 -7.36
N ILE A 339 14.57 -1.50 -7.21
CA ILE A 339 13.74 -1.96 -6.06
C ILE A 339 14.51 -1.79 -4.74
N GLU A 340 15.77 -2.21 -4.69
CA GLU A 340 16.59 -2.05 -3.50
C GLU A 340 16.66 -0.57 -3.08
N GLN A 341 17.08 0.29 -4.01
CA GLN A 341 17.33 1.71 -3.73
C GLN A 341 16.04 2.49 -3.47
N GLN A 342 15.00 2.27 -4.28
CA GLN A 342 13.77 3.06 -4.21
C GLN A 342 12.80 2.55 -3.16
N VAL A 343 12.77 1.24 -2.89
CA VAL A 343 11.76 0.62 -2.03
C VAL A 343 12.37 0.07 -0.74
N LEU A 344 13.28 -0.91 -0.83
CA LEU A 344 13.73 -1.66 0.35
C LEU A 344 14.48 -0.78 1.36
N ARG A 345 15.41 0.06 0.90
CA ARG A 345 16.15 0.97 1.80
C ARG A 345 15.21 1.94 2.53
N ARG A 346 14.19 2.45 1.84
CA ARG A 346 13.17 3.32 2.44
C ARG A 346 12.31 2.55 3.43
N PHE A 347 11.92 1.32 3.09
CA PHE A 347 11.20 0.42 3.99
C PHE A 347 11.98 0.16 5.30
N ALA A 348 13.25 -0.25 5.24
CA ALA A 348 14.06 -0.49 6.43
C ALA A 348 14.16 0.74 7.33
N TRP A 349 14.31 1.92 6.71
CA TRP A 349 14.39 3.17 7.44
C TRP A 349 13.06 3.52 8.13
N THR A 350 11.96 3.48 7.39
CA THR A 350 10.63 3.85 7.92
C THR A 350 10.11 2.84 8.93
N ASP A 351 10.35 1.55 8.73
CA ASP A 351 9.97 0.50 9.67
C ASP A 351 10.73 0.64 11.00
N GLY A 352 12.03 0.92 10.96
CA GLY A 352 12.83 1.16 12.17
C GLY A 352 12.36 2.38 12.98
N VAL A 353 12.04 3.50 12.31
CA VAL A 353 11.47 4.69 12.96
C VAL A 353 10.08 4.38 13.52
N SER A 354 9.23 3.74 12.73
CA SER A 354 7.86 3.38 13.13
C SER A 354 7.86 2.45 14.34
N ALA A 355 8.72 1.43 14.37
CA ALA A 355 8.86 0.51 15.50
C ALA A 355 9.30 1.24 16.77
N TRP A 356 10.25 2.17 16.67
CA TRP A 356 10.69 2.97 17.82
C TRP A 356 9.58 3.90 18.35
N LEU A 357 8.85 4.57 17.45
CA LEU A 357 7.72 5.43 17.84
C LEU A 357 6.57 4.63 18.46
N SER A 358 6.31 3.43 17.95
CA SER A 358 5.33 2.49 18.52
C SER A 358 5.68 2.14 19.97
N ASP A 359 6.94 1.77 20.22
CA ASP A 359 7.42 1.49 21.57
C ASP A 359 7.27 2.71 22.49
N ALA A 360 7.69 3.90 22.03
CA ALA A 360 7.60 5.13 22.82
C ALA A 360 6.14 5.45 23.22
N TYR A 361 5.22 5.41 22.26
CA TYR A 361 3.80 5.71 22.51
C TYR A 361 3.11 4.64 23.36
N ARG A 362 3.18 3.36 22.96
CA ARG A 362 2.47 2.27 23.67
C ARG A 362 3.11 1.97 25.02
N GLY A 363 4.44 2.03 25.09
CA GLY A 363 5.20 1.88 26.32
C GLY A 363 4.92 3.01 27.31
N GLY A 364 4.83 4.27 26.82
CA GLY A 364 4.45 5.43 27.64
C GLY A 364 3.05 5.30 28.23
N MET A 365 2.07 4.85 27.44
CA MET A 365 0.70 4.65 27.92
C MET A 365 0.60 3.54 28.98
N ILE A 366 1.29 2.42 28.79
CA ILE A 366 1.32 1.36 29.81
C ILE A 366 2.04 1.83 31.07
N ALA A 367 3.13 2.59 30.94
CA ALA A 367 3.82 3.16 32.09
C ALA A 367 2.89 4.10 32.89
N ASN A 368 2.07 4.91 32.21
CA ASN A 368 1.10 5.79 32.87
C ASN A 368 0.09 5.00 33.73
N PHE A 369 -0.50 3.91 33.23
CA PHE A 369 -1.40 3.07 34.02
C PHE A 369 -0.70 2.43 35.21
N ILE A 370 0.53 1.93 35.02
CA ILE A 370 1.31 1.29 36.10
C ILE A 370 1.68 2.33 37.17
N PHE A 371 2.22 3.48 36.79
CA PHE A 371 2.59 4.54 37.73
C PHE A 371 1.39 5.12 38.46
N SER A 372 0.22 5.22 37.81
CA SER A 372 -1.02 5.65 38.47
C SER A 372 -1.39 4.70 39.61
N ALA A 373 -1.35 3.38 39.37
CA ALA A 373 -1.61 2.41 40.42
C ALA A 373 -0.58 2.48 41.55
N PHE A 374 0.71 2.57 41.21
CA PHE A 374 1.76 2.69 42.22
C PHE A 374 1.65 3.99 43.03
N ALA A 375 1.24 5.11 42.43
CA ALA A 375 1.08 6.39 43.12
C ALA A 375 0.09 6.25 44.28
N VAL A 376 -1.10 5.70 44.00
CA VAL A 376 -2.13 5.45 45.02
C VAL A 376 -1.65 4.46 46.08
N VAL A 377 -1.08 3.33 45.67
CA VAL A 377 -0.66 2.27 46.61
C VAL A 377 0.48 2.72 47.50
N VAL A 378 1.49 3.39 46.96
CA VAL A 378 2.61 3.94 47.74
C VAL A 378 2.12 5.05 48.65
N GLY A 379 1.22 5.93 48.19
CA GLY A 379 0.65 7.02 48.98
C GLY A 379 -0.01 6.55 50.29
N ILE A 380 -0.61 5.36 50.31
CA ILE A 380 -1.27 4.78 51.50
C ILE A 380 -0.41 3.76 52.26
N LEU A 381 0.75 3.35 51.74
CA LEU A 381 1.57 2.26 52.30
C LEU A 381 2.12 2.57 53.71
N TYR A 382 2.19 3.84 54.10
CA TYR A 382 2.65 4.24 55.43
C TYR A 382 1.77 3.73 56.57
N ASP A 383 0.45 3.57 56.33
CA ASP A 383 -0.50 3.22 57.40
C ASP A 383 -0.32 1.78 57.92
N PRO A 384 -0.32 0.72 57.09
CA PRO A 384 -0.11 -0.65 57.57
C PRO A 384 1.31 -0.88 58.13
N LEU A 385 2.29 -0.07 57.74
CA LEU A 385 3.66 -0.14 58.26
C LEU A 385 3.85 0.61 59.58
N GLY A 386 2.85 1.36 60.05
CA GLY A 386 2.96 2.17 61.26
C GLY A 386 3.92 3.37 61.12
N LEU A 387 4.15 3.85 59.89
CA LEU A 387 5.12 4.90 59.58
C LEU A 387 4.47 6.28 59.40
N ALA A 388 3.45 6.60 60.19
CA ALA A 388 2.70 7.85 60.08
C ALA A 388 3.58 9.11 60.19
N ASP A 389 4.59 9.08 61.07
CA ASP A 389 5.55 10.18 61.26
C ASP A 389 6.42 10.43 60.01
N ARG A 390 6.52 9.43 59.12
CA ARG A 390 7.26 9.48 57.86
C ARG A 390 6.36 9.59 56.63
N LYS A 391 5.07 9.94 56.80
CA LYS A 391 4.09 10.08 55.72
C LYS A 391 4.57 10.94 54.55
N TRP A 392 5.34 11.99 54.85
CA TRP A 392 5.87 12.91 53.83
C TRP A 392 6.74 12.19 52.78
N LEU A 393 7.49 11.13 53.14
CA LEU A 393 8.31 10.35 52.19
C LEU A 393 7.44 9.63 51.15
N PHE A 394 6.32 9.05 51.60
CA PHE A 394 5.36 8.36 50.73
C PHE A 394 4.64 9.37 49.82
N ALA A 395 4.22 10.51 50.37
CA ALA A 395 3.61 11.60 49.60
C ALA A 395 4.59 12.19 48.56
N SER A 396 5.88 12.35 48.90
CA SER A 396 6.90 12.80 47.94
C SER A 396 7.11 11.79 46.81
N THR A 397 7.06 10.49 47.13
CA THR A 397 7.17 9.42 46.13
C THR A 397 5.94 9.36 45.21
N GLU A 398 4.75 9.51 45.77
CA GLU A 398 3.49 9.63 45.03
C GLU A 398 3.54 10.85 44.09
N LEU A 399 3.94 12.03 44.57
CA LEU A 399 4.08 13.23 43.76
C LEU A 399 5.07 13.04 42.61
N LEU A 400 6.19 12.35 42.84
CA LEU A 400 7.16 12.03 41.80
C LEU A 400 6.56 11.12 40.71
N LEU A 401 5.79 10.10 41.10
CA LEU A 401 5.10 9.22 40.15
C LEU A 401 4.06 10.00 39.33
N LEU A 402 3.22 10.82 39.97
CA LEU A 402 2.24 11.66 39.28
C LEU A 402 2.89 12.68 38.34
N SER A 403 3.97 13.32 38.77
CA SER A 403 4.75 14.24 37.94
C SER A 403 5.36 13.54 36.72
N THR A 404 5.79 12.27 36.88
CA THR A 404 6.31 11.45 35.79
C THR A 404 5.21 11.13 34.76
N ILE A 405 3.99 10.82 35.20
CA ILE A 405 2.83 10.61 34.31
C ILE A 405 2.55 11.87 33.49
N LEU A 406 2.51 13.03 34.15
CA LEU A 406 2.30 14.32 33.46
C LEU A 406 3.42 14.60 32.44
N LEU A 407 4.67 14.32 32.80
CA LEU A 407 5.81 14.48 31.91
C LEU A 407 5.73 13.57 30.68
N ILE A 408 5.40 12.28 30.86
CA ILE A 408 5.24 11.32 29.74
C ILE A 408 4.14 11.79 28.79
N THR A 409 2.98 12.19 29.33
CA THR A 409 1.84 12.67 28.53
C THR A 409 2.16 13.99 27.83
N PHE A 410 2.81 14.93 28.51
CA PHE A 410 3.23 16.20 27.92
C PHE A 410 4.25 15.97 26.78
N VAL A 411 5.29 15.18 27.02
CA VAL A 411 6.32 14.89 26.02
C VAL A 411 5.72 14.12 24.82
N GLY A 412 4.89 13.11 25.06
CA GLY A 412 4.29 12.32 23.99
C GLY A 412 3.32 13.11 23.12
N SER A 413 2.55 14.03 23.71
CA SER A 413 1.65 14.93 22.98
C SER A 413 2.43 16.01 22.22
N ARG A 414 3.39 16.70 22.87
CA ARG A 414 4.27 17.69 22.23
C ARG A 414 5.08 17.12 21.07
N LEU A 415 5.61 15.91 21.21
CA LEU A 415 6.41 15.24 20.18
C LEU A 415 5.57 14.46 19.17
N ARG A 416 4.23 14.47 19.30
CA ARG A 416 3.28 13.78 18.41
C ARG A 416 3.62 12.31 18.16
N TRP A 417 4.01 11.55 19.19
CA TRP A 417 4.43 10.15 19.01
C TRP A 417 3.39 9.30 18.29
N HIS A 418 2.11 9.47 18.65
CA HIS A 418 0.99 8.76 18.03
C HIS A 418 0.87 9.05 16.53
N GLY A 419 0.75 10.33 16.13
CA GLY A 419 0.58 10.70 14.72
C GLY A 419 1.77 10.27 13.86
N ARG A 420 2.99 10.53 14.31
CA ARG A 420 4.21 10.17 13.59
C ARG A 420 4.37 8.65 13.44
N TRP A 421 4.00 7.89 14.46
CA TRP A 421 4.01 6.43 14.38
C TRP A 421 3.09 5.93 13.27
N PHE A 422 1.86 6.44 13.19
CA PHE A 422 0.90 6.07 12.15
C PHE A 422 1.36 6.45 10.75
N GLU A 423 1.81 7.69 10.59
CA GLU A 423 2.29 8.23 9.32
C GLU A 423 3.46 7.39 8.79
N THR A 424 4.45 7.09 9.65
CA THR A 424 5.60 6.24 9.26
C THR A 424 5.24 4.76 9.09
N ARG A 425 4.27 4.24 9.86
CA ARG A 425 3.81 2.86 9.72
C ARG A 425 3.17 2.63 8.36
N ARG A 426 2.29 3.54 7.91
CA ARG A 426 1.67 3.47 6.58
C ARG A 426 2.72 3.33 5.47
N VAL A 427 3.72 4.21 5.47
CA VAL A 427 4.82 4.14 4.47
C VAL A 427 5.54 2.80 4.53
N ALA A 428 5.88 2.31 5.73
CA ALA A 428 6.55 1.01 5.88
C ALA A 428 5.70 -0.15 5.33
N GLU A 429 4.39 -0.18 5.60
CA GLU A 429 3.51 -1.24 5.11
C GLU A 429 3.33 -1.21 3.58
N TYR A 430 3.11 -0.01 3.00
CA TYR A 430 2.98 0.14 1.56
C TYR A 430 4.26 -0.28 0.83
N LEU A 431 5.44 0.02 1.39
CA LEU A 431 6.72 -0.37 0.78
C LEU A 431 7.08 -1.85 1.00
N ARG A 432 6.55 -2.53 2.01
CA ARG A 432 6.94 -3.91 2.35
C ARG A 432 6.66 -4.90 1.21
N HIS A 433 5.49 -4.80 0.59
CA HIS A 433 5.02 -5.76 -0.42
C HIS A 433 5.13 -5.24 -1.86
N ALA A 434 5.37 -3.92 -2.01
CA ALA A 434 5.58 -3.26 -3.30
C ALA A 434 6.59 -3.93 -4.26
N PRO A 435 7.72 -4.54 -3.82
CA PRO A 435 8.65 -5.17 -4.75
C PRO A 435 7.99 -6.24 -5.64
N ILE A 436 7.03 -7.00 -5.10
CA ILE A 436 6.31 -8.06 -5.81
C ILE A 436 5.38 -7.43 -6.86
N LEU A 437 4.65 -6.38 -6.47
CA LEU A 437 3.76 -5.65 -7.38
C LEU A 437 4.55 -5.05 -8.55
N LEU A 438 5.69 -4.42 -8.26
CA LEU A 438 6.56 -3.81 -9.26
C LEU A 438 7.12 -4.83 -10.27
N LEU A 439 7.54 -6.01 -9.82
CA LEU A 439 8.00 -7.09 -10.72
C LEU A 439 6.88 -7.66 -11.59
N LEU A 440 5.63 -7.58 -11.12
CA LEU A 440 4.45 -7.96 -11.91
C LEU A 440 3.89 -6.81 -12.73
N GLY A 441 4.49 -5.61 -12.71
CA GLY A 441 3.92 -4.43 -13.39
C GLY A 441 2.57 -3.96 -12.83
N VAL A 442 2.21 -4.43 -11.64
CA VAL A 442 0.97 -4.12 -10.93
C VAL A 442 1.16 -2.83 -10.12
N ALA A 443 0.17 -1.94 -10.19
CA ALA A 443 0.13 -0.76 -9.34
C ALA A 443 -1.31 -0.45 -8.91
N ARG A 444 -1.42 0.44 -7.92
CA ARG A 444 -2.71 0.96 -7.48
C ARG A 444 -2.98 2.29 -8.17
N ALA A 445 -4.09 2.35 -8.92
CA ALA A 445 -4.54 3.56 -9.58
C ALA A 445 -4.72 4.72 -8.58
N PRO A 446 -4.49 5.98 -8.99
CA PRO A 446 -4.56 7.17 -8.14
C PRO A 446 -5.77 7.23 -7.20
N GLY A 447 -6.98 7.01 -7.71
CA GLY A 447 -8.21 7.12 -6.93
C GLY A 447 -8.47 5.96 -5.96
N ARG A 448 -7.70 4.87 -6.07
CA ARG A 448 -7.80 3.68 -5.20
C ARG A 448 -6.88 3.76 -3.98
N TRP A 449 -6.03 4.78 -3.88
CA TRP A 449 -5.23 5.03 -2.69
C TRP A 449 -6.10 5.57 -1.54
N PRO A 450 -5.84 5.16 -0.29
CA PRO A 450 -6.57 5.67 0.86
C PRO A 450 -6.54 7.20 0.94
N GLN A 451 -7.69 7.82 1.21
CA GLN A 451 -7.76 9.25 1.48
C GLN A 451 -7.76 9.45 3.00
N GLY A 452 -6.59 9.83 3.55
CA GLY A 452 -6.47 10.15 4.97
C GLY A 452 -7.21 11.45 5.30
N ALA A 453 -7.98 11.47 6.40
CA ALA A 453 -8.77 12.64 6.82
C ALA A 453 -7.92 13.90 7.10
N ASP A 454 -6.72 13.72 7.67
CA ASP A 454 -5.89 14.84 8.16
C ASP A 454 -4.48 14.92 7.53
N VAL A 455 -3.92 13.81 7.03
CA VAL A 455 -2.53 13.72 6.55
C VAL A 455 -2.37 12.75 5.38
N ALA A 456 -2.02 13.28 4.21
CA ALA A 456 -1.91 12.52 2.94
C ALA A 456 -0.46 12.26 2.47
N TRP A 457 0.57 12.75 3.18
CA TRP A 457 1.96 12.57 2.75
C TRP A 457 2.43 11.09 2.66
N PRO A 458 1.96 10.14 3.50
CA PRO A 458 2.41 8.75 3.43
C PRO A 458 2.06 8.05 2.11
N GLU A 459 0.81 8.18 1.67
CA GLU A 459 0.32 7.62 0.40
C GLU A 459 1.05 8.25 -0.78
N TYR A 460 1.18 9.58 -0.76
CA TYR A 460 1.93 10.32 -1.78
C TYR A 460 3.41 9.87 -1.85
N HIS A 461 4.07 9.70 -0.69
CA HIS A 461 5.45 9.25 -0.63
C HIS A 461 5.62 7.81 -1.17
N ALA A 462 4.75 6.89 -0.76
CA ALA A 462 4.79 5.51 -1.23
C ALA A 462 4.54 5.43 -2.74
N ARG A 463 3.47 6.05 -3.24
CA ARG A 463 3.14 6.09 -4.67
C ARG A 463 4.31 6.61 -5.51
N ARG A 464 4.99 7.66 -5.06
CA ARG A 464 6.15 8.21 -5.77
C ARG A 464 7.37 7.31 -5.71
N ALA A 465 7.63 6.65 -4.58
CA ALA A 465 8.71 5.66 -4.48
C ALA A 465 8.50 4.49 -5.45
N LEU A 466 7.27 3.99 -5.56
CA LEU A 466 6.91 2.91 -6.49
C LEU A 466 7.08 3.37 -7.95
N ARG A 467 6.58 4.55 -8.31
CA ARG A 467 6.67 5.06 -9.69
C ARG A 467 8.08 5.44 -10.14
N ALA A 468 8.95 5.82 -9.19
CA ALA A 468 10.36 6.06 -9.49
C ALA A 468 11.07 4.79 -10.01
N VAL A 469 10.57 3.60 -9.65
CA VAL A 469 11.04 2.33 -10.22
C VAL A 469 10.50 2.13 -11.64
N GLY A 470 9.20 2.38 -11.84
CA GLY A 470 8.52 2.21 -13.12
C GLY A 470 8.24 0.75 -13.48
N LEU A 471 7.79 0.51 -14.71
CA LEU A 471 7.55 -0.83 -15.23
C LEU A 471 8.89 -1.55 -15.52
N PRO A 472 8.97 -2.87 -15.31
CA PRO A 472 10.14 -3.66 -15.72
C PRO A 472 10.18 -3.80 -17.24
N ARG A 473 11.38 -3.83 -17.82
CA ARG A 473 11.57 -4.17 -19.23
C ARG A 473 11.59 -5.69 -19.41
N VAL A 474 10.45 -6.30 -19.76
CA VAL A 474 10.32 -7.75 -19.85
C VAL A 474 9.26 -8.17 -20.86
N ALA A 475 9.51 -9.27 -21.56
CA ALA A 475 8.49 -10.03 -22.27
C ALA A 475 8.01 -11.18 -21.37
N LEU A 476 6.80 -11.05 -20.84
CA LEU A 476 6.26 -12.02 -19.88
C LEU A 476 6.10 -13.38 -20.53
N SER A 477 6.61 -14.42 -19.88
CA SER A 477 6.42 -15.81 -20.26
C SER A 477 5.59 -16.56 -19.21
N PRO A 478 4.97 -17.71 -19.54
CA PRO A 478 4.32 -18.54 -18.54
C PRO A 478 5.27 -18.93 -17.39
N ALA A 479 6.55 -19.17 -17.70
CA ALA A 479 7.59 -19.46 -16.73
C ALA A 479 7.85 -18.27 -15.79
N TYR A 480 7.93 -17.05 -16.33
CA TYR A 480 8.07 -15.83 -15.52
C TYR A 480 6.92 -15.70 -14.53
N LEU A 481 5.69 -15.81 -15.01
CA LEU A 481 4.50 -15.69 -14.19
C LEU A 481 4.40 -16.79 -13.13
N ARG A 482 4.72 -18.03 -13.49
CA ARG A 482 4.72 -19.17 -12.55
C ARG A 482 5.75 -18.97 -11.43
N GLN A 483 6.97 -18.55 -11.77
CA GLN A 483 8.02 -18.32 -10.78
C GLN A 483 7.70 -17.10 -9.90
N ALA A 484 7.20 -16.01 -10.48
CA ALA A 484 6.73 -14.86 -9.69
C ALA A 484 5.57 -15.23 -8.75
N LEU A 485 4.63 -16.08 -9.22
CA LEU A 485 3.51 -16.55 -8.41
C LEU A 485 3.97 -17.45 -7.26
N SER A 486 4.81 -18.43 -7.51
CA SER A 486 5.25 -19.43 -6.52
C SER A 486 6.32 -18.89 -5.56
N ASP A 487 7.35 -18.23 -6.07
CA ASP A 487 8.52 -17.87 -5.28
C ASP A 487 8.44 -16.48 -4.66
N LEU A 488 7.66 -15.57 -5.24
CA LEU A 488 7.48 -14.22 -4.70
C LEU A 488 6.13 -14.07 -3.99
N LEU A 489 5.03 -14.19 -4.74
CA LEU A 489 3.69 -13.88 -4.22
C LEU A 489 3.24 -14.90 -3.15
N ASP A 490 3.32 -16.21 -3.44
CA ASP A 490 2.85 -17.23 -2.50
C ASP A 490 3.67 -17.25 -1.21
N ARG A 491 5.00 -17.18 -1.31
CA ARG A 491 5.88 -17.11 -0.13
C ARG A 491 5.55 -15.91 0.75
N HIS A 492 5.26 -14.76 0.14
CA HIS A 492 4.83 -13.57 0.87
C HIS A 492 3.47 -13.78 1.54
N VAL A 493 2.47 -14.29 0.81
CA VAL A 493 1.12 -14.55 1.32
C VAL A 493 1.15 -15.53 2.49
N VAL A 494 1.86 -16.65 2.37
CA VAL A 494 2.02 -17.66 3.43
C VAL A 494 2.71 -17.05 4.65
N SER A 495 3.81 -16.31 4.45
CA SER A 495 4.52 -15.65 5.56
C SER A 495 3.62 -14.65 6.30
N GLN A 496 2.86 -13.83 5.58
CA GLN A 496 1.95 -12.87 6.19
C GLN A 496 0.77 -13.56 6.89
N ARG A 497 0.17 -14.58 6.26
CA ARG A 497 -0.92 -15.38 6.84
C ARG A 497 -0.51 -15.96 8.19
N ASP A 498 0.64 -16.65 8.22
CA ASP A 498 1.12 -17.34 9.42
C ASP A 498 1.49 -16.35 10.53
N TYR A 499 2.07 -15.20 10.15
CA TYR A 499 2.30 -14.09 11.06
C TYR A 499 1.00 -13.59 11.69
N HIS A 500 -0.05 -13.38 10.88
CA HIS A 500 -1.33 -12.88 11.37
C HIS A 500 -2.07 -13.91 12.24
N TRP A 501 -2.03 -15.20 11.91
CA TRP A 501 -2.53 -16.27 12.80
C TRP A 501 -1.78 -16.33 14.13
N GLY A 502 -0.46 -16.19 14.10
CA GLY A 502 0.36 -16.09 15.31
C GLY A 502 0.01 -14.87 16.15
N LYS A 503 -0.12 -13.71 15.50
CA LYS A 503 -0.50 -12.43 16.14
C LYS A 503 -1.89 -12.53 16.77
N ALA A 504 -2.89 -13.06 16.07
CA ALA A 504 -4.25 -13.24 16.60
C ALA A 504 -4.24 -14.08 17.88
N ARG A 505 -3.64 -15.28 17.84
CA ARG A 505 -3.52 -16.15 19.02
C ARG A 505 -2.82 -15.47 20.19
N ARG A 506 -1.72 -14.76 19.93
CA ARG A 506 -0.97 -14.02 20.94
C ARG A 506 -1.84 -12.94 21.61
N LEU A 507 -2.53 -12.12 20.82
CA LEU A 507 -3.31 -11.01 21.35
C LEU A 507 -4.57 -11.50 22.09
N THR A 508 -5.22 -12.56 21.63
CA THR A 508 -6.33 -13.22 22.35
C THR A 508 -5.87 -13.75 23.71
N ALA A 509 -4.70 -14.40 23.77
CA ALA A 509 -4.14 -14.87 25.03
C ALA A 509 -3.82 -13.71 25.99
N VAL A 510 -3.21 -12.64 25.49
CA VAL A 510 -2.92 -11.43 26.28
C VAL A 510 -4.22 -10.82 26.83
N HIS A 511 -5.25 -10.68 25.99
CA HIS A 511 -6.55 -10.18 26.41
C HIS A 511 -7.13 -11.00 27.57
N HIS A 512 -7.26 -12.31 27.38
CA HIS A 512 -7.87 -13.22 28.34
C HIS A 512 -7.10 -13.28 29.67
N ASN A 513 -5.76 -13.32 29.59
CA ASN A 513 -4.92 -13.40 30.79
C ASN A 513 -4.90 -12.07 31.57
N LEU A 514 -4.96 -10.92 30.91
CA LEU A 514 -5.12 -9.63 31.58
C LEU A 514 -6.48 -9.51 32.27
N ASP A 515 -7.56 -9.93 31.61
CA ASP A 515 -8.92 -9.91 32.16
C ASP A 515 -9.04 -10.83 33.39
N THR A 516 -8.53 -12.06 33.27
CA THR A 516 -8.47 -13.02 34.37
C THR A 516 -7.64 -12.48 35.54
N PHE A 517 -6.50 -11.83 35.25
CA PHE A 517 -5.64 -11.28 36.29
C PHE A 517 -6.30 -10.11 37.03
N SER A 518 -6.92 -9.17 36.31
CA SER A 518 -7.70 -8.07 36.89
C SER A 518 -8.85 -8.59 37.76
N THR A 519 -9.59 -9.58 37.26
CA THR A 519 -10.71 -10.20 37.99
C THR A 519 -10.26 -10.86 39.28
N ARG A 520 -9.13 -11.59 39.26
CA ARG A 520 -8.55 -12.21 40.47
C ARG A 520 -8.13 -11.16 41.51
N LEU A 521 -7.54 -10.04 41.08
CA LEU A 521 -7.19 -8.95 42.00
C LEU A 521 -8.43 -8.39 42.69
N PHE A 522 -9.53 -8.19 41.96
CA PHE A 522 -10.80 -7.75 42.53
C PHE A 522 -11.38 -8.78 43.52
N GLN A 523 -11.38 -10.07 43.16
CA GLN A 523 -11.85 -11.15 44.03
C GLN A 523 -11.02 -11.24 45.33
N LEU A 524 -9.70 -11.09 45.24
CA LEU A 524 -8.82 -11.07 46.42
C LEU A 524 -9.10 -9.86 47.32
N ALA A 525 -9.47 -8.70 46.75
CA ALA A 525 -9.88 -7.54 47.53
C ALA A 525 -11.18 -7.80 48.32
N VAL A 526 -12.18 -8.38 47.65
CA VAL A 526 -13.44 -8.79 48.30
C VAL A 526 -13.15 -9.79 49.41
N ALA A 527 -12.34 -10.81 49.14
CA ALA A 527 -11.94 -11.80 50.14
C ALA A 527 -11.24 -11.16 51.36
N SER A 528 -10.34 -10.20 51.15
CA SER A 528 -9.67 -9.46 52.23
C SER A 528 -10.68 -8.75 53.14
N VAL A 529 -11.66 -8.05 52.55
CA VAL A 529 -12.72 -7.37 53.32
C VAL A 529 -13.62 -8.38 54.03
N THR A 530 -14.02 -9.46 53.36
CA THR A 530 -14.83 -10.53 53.97
C THR A 530 -14.12 -11.17 55.17
N VAL A 531 -12.83 -11.48 55.07
CA VAL A 531 -12.03 -12.03 56.17
C VAL A 531 -12.02 -11.06 57.36
N TYR A 532 -11.81 -9.76 57.12
CA TYR A 532 -11.88 -8.76 58.17
C TYR A 532 -13.25 -8.73 58.87
N LEU A 533 -14.35 -8.72 58.10
CA LEU A 533 -15.71 -8.69 58.65
C LEU A 533 -16.05 -9.95 59.46
N VAL A 534 -15.63 -11.13 58.98
CA VAL A 534 -15.82 -12.41 59.70
C VAL A 534 -15.04 -12.40 61.01
N VAL A 535 -13.78 -11.97 61.01
CA VAL A 535 -12.97 -11.86 62.23
C VAL A 535 -13.56 -10.84 63.20
N LYS A 536 -14.07 -9.71 62.70
CA LYS A 536 -14.76 -8.69 63.52
C LYS A 536 -16.03 -9.25 64.16
N ALA A 537 -16.86 -9.96 63.40
CA ALA A 537 -18.07 -10.60 63.91
C ALA A 537 -17.75 -11.69 64.94
N GLY A 538 -16.77 -12.55 64.66
CA GLY A 538 -16.28 -13.57 65.59
C GLY A 538 -15.76 -12.97 66.90
N SER A 539 -15.06 -11.83 66.83
CA SER A 539 -14.65 -11.07 68.04
C SER A 539 -15.85 -10.51 68.82
N VAL A 540 -16.92 -10.05 68.17
CA VAL A 540 -18.13 -9.55 68.85
C VAL A 540 -18.89 -10.69 69.53
N LEU A 541 -18.91 -11.86 68.90
CA LEU A 541 -19.53 -13.08 69.41
C LEU A 541 -18.64 -13.83 70.44
N GLY A 542 -17.43 -13.34 70.72
CA GLY A 542 -16.50 -13.96 71.67
C GLY A 542 -15.79 -15.23 71.17
N LEU A 543 -15.87 -15.52 69.87
CA LEU A 543 -15.27 -16.71 69.25
C LEU A 543 -13.77 -16.55 68.91
N VAL A 544 -13.27 -15.31 68.85
CA VAL A 544 -11.90 -14.95 68.43
C VAL A 544 -11.36 -13.82 69.33
N PRO A 545 -10.04 -13.72 69.61
CA PRO A 545 -9.51 -12.68 70.47
C PRO A 545 -9.82 -11.24 70.01
N HIS A 546 -10.18 -10.37 70.94
CA HIS A 546 -10.57 -8.97 70.67
C HIS A 546 -9.49 -8.11 69.97
N GLY A 547 -8.21 -8.50 70.05
CA GLY A 547 -7.11 -7.79 69.38
C GLY A 547 -6.98 -8.10 67.89
N TRP A 548 -7.54 -9.20 67.39
CA TRP A 548 -7.37 -9.63 66.00
C TRP A 548 -7.98 -8.66 64.96
N PRO A 549 -9.21 -8.14 65.15
CA PRO A 549 -9.76 -7.15 64.23
C PRO A 549 -8.88 -5.90 64.11
N GLN A 550 -8.28 -5.46 65.22
CA GLN A 550 -7.44 -4.26 65.23
C GLN A 550 -6.10 -4.51 64.51
N ALA A 551 -5.52 -5.70 64.67
CA ALA A 551 -4.33 -6.12 63.93
C ALA A 551 -4.57 -6.25 62.42
N LEU A 552 -5.76 -6.74 62.01
CA LEU A 552 -6.11 -6.94 60.60
C LEU A 552 -6.67 -5.69 59.91
N SER A 553 -7.12 -4.68 60.66
CA SER A 553 -7.78 -3.50 60.10
C SER A 553 -6.88 -2.76 59.10
N LYS A 554 -5.65 -2.41 59.47
CA LYS A 554 -4.76 -1.64 58.57
C LYS A 554 -4.28 -2.44 57.36
N PRO A 555 -3.78 -3.69 57.50
CA PRO A 555 -3.44 -4.51 56.33
C PRO A 555 -4.65 -4.80 55.45
N GLY A 556 -5.83 -5.05 56.04
CA GLY A 556 -7.07 -5.32 55.31
C GLY A 556 -7.54 -4.10 54.50
N THR A 557 -7.50 -2.90 55.08
CA THR A 557 -7.79 -1.64 54.36
C THR A 557 -6.77 -1.39 53.25
N PHE A 558 -5.48 -1.59 53.51
CA PHE A 558 -4.44 -1.44 52.49
C PHE A 558 -4.67 -2.40 51.31
N LEU A 559 -4.91 -3.69 51.57
CA LEU A 559 -5.18 -4.68 50.52
C LEU A 559 -6.50 -4.38 49.78
N GLY A 560 -7.52 -3.89 50.50
CA GLY A 560 -8.81 -3.49 49.95
C GLY A 560 -8.71 -2.28 49.00
N VAL A 561 -7.68 -1.44 49.13
CA VAL A 561 -7.39 -0.37 48.17
C VAL A 561 -6.40 -0.85 47.09
N ALA A 562 -5.30 -1.48 47.49
CA ALA A 562 -4.21 -1.79 46.57
C ALA A 562 -4.59 -2.81 45.49
N LEU A 563 -5.32 -3.87 45.85
CA LEU A 563 -5.70 -4.92 44.90
C LEU A 563 -6.66 -4.37 43.81
N PRO A 564 -7.76 -3.66 44.14
CA PRO A 564 -8.61 -3.04 43.12
C PRO A 564 -7.90 -1.97 42.30
N THR A 565 -6.99 -1.19 42.90
CA THR A 565 -6.22 -0.18 42.15
C THR A 565 -5.34 -0.84 41.07
N PHE A 566 -4.61 -1.91 41.40
CA PHE A 566 -3.86 -2.65 40.39
C PHE A 566 -4.78 -3.34 39.37
N GLY A 567 -5.92 -3.88 39.81
CA GLY A 567 -6.94 -4.43 38.92
C GLY A 567 -7.43 -3.40 37.90
N ALA A 568 -7.78 -2.19 38.35
CA ALA A 568 -8.22 -1.09 37.50
C ALA A 568 -7.14 -0.66 36.49
N ALA A 569 -5.87 -0.58 36.90
CA ALA A 569 -4.78 -0.27 35.97
C ALA A 569 -4.58 -1.36 34.90
N ILE A 570 -4.67 -2.64 35.27
CA ILE A 570 -4.60 -3.76 34.32
C ILE A 570 -5.79 -3.74 33.35
N ALA A 571 -6.99 -3.48 33.85
CA ALA A 571 -8.18 -3.30 33.02
C ALA A 571 -8.03 -2.11 32.06
N GLY A 572 -7.46 -0.99 32.53
CA GLY A 572 -7.12 0.16 31.70
C GLY A 572 -6.13 -0.16 30.58
N ILE A 573 -5.08 -0.94 30.89
CA ILE A 573 -4.13 -1.46 29.88
C ILE A 573 -4.84 -2.34 28.86
N ARG A 574 -5.74 -3.23 29.29
CA ARG A 574 -6.53 -4.10 28.40
C ARG A 574 -7.41 -3.27 27.46
N TYR A 575 -8.13 -2.29 27.99
CA TYR A 575 -9.01 -1.40 27.23
C TYR A 575 -8.24 -0.55 26.23
N PHE A 576 -7.15 0.10 26.67
CA PHE A 576 -6.30 0.91 25.79
C PHE A 576 -5.65 0.06 24.69
N GLY A 577 -5.09 -1.10 25.07
CA GLY A 577 -4.42 -2.02 24.15
C GLY A 577 -5.35 -2.65 23.11
N ASP A 578 -6.65 -2.80 23.45
CA ASP A 578 -7.72 -3.32 22.59
C ASP A 578 -7.32 -4.59 21.83
N PHE A 579 -6.69 -5.48 22.61
CA PHE A 579 -6.06 -6.69 22.11
C PHE A 579 -7.04 -7.60 21.37
N GLU A 580 -8.31 -7.62 21.80
CA GLU A 580 -9.37 -8.41 21.19
C GLU A 580 -9.69 -7.94 19.77
N ARG A 581 -9.91 -6.62 19.57
CA ARG A 581 -10.19 -6.09 18.24
C ARG A 581 -9.01 -6.28 17.29
N PHE A 582 -7.77 -6.15 17.76
CA PHE A 582 -6.59 -6.45 16.94
C PHE A 582 -6.39 -7.94 16.65
N ALA A 583 -6.77 -8.80 17.58
CA ALA A 583 -6.80 -10.23 17.32
C ALA A 583 -7.80 -10.54 16.20
N ALA A 584 -9.02 -10.00 16.28
CA ALA A 584 -10.06 -10.16 15.26
C ALA A 584 -9.65 -9.61 13.89
N ILE A 585 -9.07 -8.39 13.84
CA ILE A 585 -8.53 -7.84 12.57
C ILE A 585 -7.46 -8.78 11.99
N SER A 586 -6.53 -9.28 12.83
CA SER A 586 -5.47 -10.17 12.36
C SER A 586 -6.02 -11.52 11.90
N GLU A 587 -7.03 -12.08 12.57
CA GLU A 587 -7.70 -13.32 12.18
C GLU A 587 -8.43 -13.18 10.83
N VAL A 588 -9.16 -12.08 10.61
CA VAL A 588 -9.80 -11.79 9.32
C VAL A 588 -8.77 -11.63 8.21
N THR A 589 -7.67 -10.90 8.46
CA THR A 589 -6.58 -10.75 7.49
C THR A 589 -5.96 -12.11 7.16
N ALA A 590 -5.69 -12.95 8.17
CA ALA A 590 -5.14 -14.29 7.95
C ALA A 590 -6.09 -15.17 7.13
N ALA A 591 -7.40 -15.15 7.42
CA ALA A 591 -8.40 -15.91 6.66
C ALA A 591 -8.48 -15.45 5.19
N LYS A 592 -8.43 -14.14 4.92
CA LYS A 592 -8.39 -13.61 3.55
C LYS A 592 -7.13 -14.06 2.80
N LEU A 593 -5.96 -13.99 3.45
CA LEU A 593 -4.69 -14.45 2.87
C LEU A 593 -4.68 -15.96 2.63
N ASP A 594 -5.31 -16.75 3.50
CA ASP A 594 -5.45 -18.20 3.32
C ASP A 594 -6.34 -18.56 2.11
N GLY A 595 -7.42 -17.82 1.91
CA GLY A 595 -8.23 -17.92 0.70
C GLY A 595 -7.43 -17.58 -0.58
N LEU A 596 -6.56 -16.57 -0.51
CA LEU A 596 -5.66 -16.23 -1.62
C LEU A 596 -4.59 -17.30 -1.85
N HIS A 597 -3.96 -17.84 -0.81
CA HIS A 597 -3.03 -18.96 -0.91
C HIS A 597 -3.68 -20.19 -1.58
N SER A 598 -4.93 -20.48 -1.25
CA SER A 598 -5.70 -21.57 -1.88
C SER A 598 -5.89 -21.32 -3.39
N ARG A 599 -6.24 -20.08 -3.78
CA ARG A 599 -6.36 -19.69 -5.20
C ARG A 599 -5.01 -19.75 -5.94
N ILE A 600 -3.93 -19.32 -5.29
CA ILE A 600 -2.58 -19.39 -5.84
C ILE A 600 -2.18 -20.85 -6.08
N THR A 601 -2.40 -21.73 -5.10
CA THR A 601 -2.11 -23.16 -5.20
C THR A 601 -2.88 -23.82 -6.35
N LEU A 602 -4.17 -23.48 -6.51
CA LEU A 602 -4.99 -23.96 -7.63
C LEU A 602 -4.43 -23.51 -8.99
N LEU A 603 -3.99 -22.25 -9.10
CA LEU A 603 -3.39 -21.73 -10.33
C LEU A 603 -2.02 -22.36 -10.62
N LEU A 604 -1.20 -22.59 -9.59
CA LEU A 604 0.09 -23.27 -9.73
C LEU A 604 -0.06 -24.75 -10.13
N ALA A 605 -1.14 -25.42 -9.75
CA ALA A 605 -1.44 -26.78 -10.20
C ALA A 605 -1.89 -26.86 -11.67
N ALA A 606 -2.28 -25.74 -12.28
CA ALA A 606 -2.70 -25.69 -13.67
C ALA A 606 -1.49 -25.78 -14.63
N PRO A 607 -1.68 -26.28 -15.87
CA PRO A 607 -0.63 -26.29 -16.88
C PRO A 607 -0.22 -24.85 -17.30
N ASP A 608 0.97 -24.71 -17.89
CA ASP A 608 1.56 -23.41 -18.26
C ASP A 608 0.68 -22.58 -19.20
N ASP A 609 -0.10 -23.23 -20.08
CA ASP A 609 -1.03 -22.55 -20.98
C ASP A 609 -2.26 -21.95 -20.26
N ARG A 610 -2.40 -22.17 -18.95
CA ARG A 610 -3.47 -21.61 -18.10
C ARG A 610 -2.95 -20.58 -17.10
N ILE A 611 -1.64 -20.37 -17.02
CA ILE A 611 -1.05 -19.27 -16.27
C ILE A 611 -0.96 -18.06 -17.21
N ASP A 612 -1.79 -17.06 -16.94
CA ASP A 612 -1.86 -15.83 -17.72
C ASP A 612 -1.74 -14.61 -16.80
N TYR A 613 -1.36 -13.48 -17.41
CA TYR A 613 -1.14 -12.24 -16.68
C TYR A 613 -2.39 -11.80 -15.91
N ALA A 614 -3.58 -11.97 -16.50
CA ALA A 614 -4.85 -11.57 -15.90
C ALA A 614 -5.07 -12.23 -14.53
N ARG A 615 -4.91 -13.55 -14.43
CA ARG A 615 -5.11 -14.25 -13.15
C ARG A 615 -4.05 -13.90 -12.12
N VAL A 616 -2.81 -13.74 -12.56
CA VAL A 616 -1.69 -13.43 -11.65
C VAL A 616 -1.79 -12.00 -11.13
N SER A 617 -2.09 -11.03 -11.98
CA SER A 617 -2.28 -9.64 -11.57
C SER A 617 -3.49 -9.49 -10.64
N GLU A 618 -4.62 -10.14 -10.92
CA GLU A 618 -5.79 -10.17 -10.03
C GLU A 618 -5.46 -10.70 -8.63
N LEU A 619 -4.63 -11.75 -8.52
CA LEU A 619 -4.18 -12.24 -7.23
C LEU A 619 -3.26 -11.24 -6.53
N ALA A 620 -2.37 -10.57 -7.26
CA ALA A 620 -1.50 -9.54 -6.71
C ALA A 620 -2.30 -8.31 -6.21
N HIS A 621 -3.29 -7.84 -6.97
CA HIS A 621 -4.22 -6.78 -6.56
C HIS A 621 -5.02 -7.19 -5.32
N ALA A 622 -5.50 -8.43 -5.25
CA ALA A 622 -6.24 -8.90 -4.09
C ALA A 622 -5.36 -8.97 -2.82
N VAL A 623 -4.07 -9.31 -2.95
CA VAL A 623 -3.11 -9.26 -1.83
C VAL A 623 -2.88 -7.81 -1.39
N ASP A 624 -2.67 -6.89 -2.33
CA ASP A 624 -2.52 -5.45 -2.05
C ASP A 624 -3.75 -4.89 -1.33
N ASP A 625 -4.97 -5.21 -1.79
CA ASP A 625 -6.22 -4.80 -1.15
C ASP A 625 -6.34 -5.32 0.29
N VAL A 626 -5.91 -6.56 0.56
CA VAL A 626 -5.91 -7.11 1.93
C VAL A 626 -4.95 -6.35 2.84
N VAL A 627 -3.74 -6.02 2.35
CA VAL A 627 -2.74 -5.25 3.12
C VAL A 627 -3.25 -3.85 3.42
N VAL A 628 -3.74 -3.13 2.40
CA VAL A 628 -4.27 -1.76 2.57
C VAL A 628 -5.48 -1.75 3.51
N SER A 629 -6.42 -2.69 3.33
CA SER A 629 -7.59 -2.81 4.20
C SER A 629 -7.20 -3.10 5.66
N GLU A 630 -6.15 -3.89 5.92
CA GLU A 630 -5.68 -4.14 7.29
C GLU A 630 -5.22 -2.85 7.96
N ILE A 631 -4.47 -2.01 7.24
CA ILE A 631 -3.98 -0.72 7.72
C ILE A 631 -5.15 0.23 8.01
N GLU A 632 -6.10 0.39 7.09
CA GLU A 632 -7.26 1.28 7.27
C GLU A 632 -8.10 0.85 8.48
N ASN A 633 -8.37 -0.45 8.61
CA ASN A 633 -9.07 -0.99 9.77
C ASN A 633 -8.31 -0.72 11.06
N TRP A 634 -6.99 -0.93 11.06
CA TRP A 634 -6.14 -0.66 12.21
C TRP A 634 -6.17 0.83 12.60
N GLN A 635 -6.14 1.73 11.60
CA GLN A 635 -6.20 3.17 11.81
C GLN A 635 -7.55 3.62 12.39
N ALA A 636 -8.66 3.05 11.92
CA ALA A 636 -9.98 3.33 12.46
C ALA A 636 -10.10 2.99 13.96
N VAL A 637 -9.34 1.99 14.46
CA VAL A 637 -9.33 1.62 15.89
C VAL A 637 -8.49 2.55 16.75
N PHE A 638 -7.26 2.86 16.32
CA PHE A 638 -6.35 3.66 17.14
C PHE A 638 -6.46 5.17 16.88
N GLY A 639 -7.13 5.61 15.81
CA GLY A 639 -7.20 7.03 15.41
C GLY A 639 -7.58 7.98 16.55
N GLY A 640 -8.50 7.58 17.43
CA GLY A 640 -8.93 8.37 18.58
C GLY A 640 -8.17 8.12 19.90
N LYS A 641 -7.21 7.19 19.96
CA LYS A 641 -6.54 6.78 21.21
C LYS A 641 -5.29 7.61 21.48
N HIS A 642 -5.41 8.92 21.64
CA HIS A 642 -4.25 9.76 21.92
C HIS A 642 -3.62 9.48 23.30
N ILE A 643 -2.34 9.87 23.47
CA ILE A 643 -1.68 9.79 24.76
C ILE A 643 -2.37 10.75 25.73
N ALA A 644 -2.89 10.22 26.84
CA ALA A 644 -3.68 10.99 27.79
C ALA A 644 -3.29 10.60 29.23
N VAL A 645 -3.64 11.48 30.17
CA VAL A 645 -3.56 11.15 31.60
C VAL A 645 -4.61 10.07 31.88
N PRO A 646 -4.24 8.96 32.55
CA PRO A 646 -5.22 7.97 32.98
C PRO A 646 -6.10 8.59 34.05
N VAL A 647 -7.38 8.85 33.72
CA VAL A 647 -8.40 9.38 34.63
C VAL A 647 -9.24 8.24 35.19
#